data_AF-A0A7W1J8L8-F1
#
_entry.id   AF-A0A7W1J8L8-F1
#
_cell.length_a   1.000
_cell.length_b   1.000
_cell.length_c   1.000
_cell.angle_alpha   90.00
_cell.angle_beta   90.00
_cell.angle_gamma   90.00
#
_symmetry.space_group_name_H-M   'P 1'
#
loop_
_entity.id
_entity.type
_entity.pdbx_description
1 polymer ?
#
loop_
_entity_poly.entity_id
_entity_poly.type
_entity_poly.pdbx_seq_one_letter_code
_entity_poly.pdbx_strand_id
1 'polypeptide(L)'
;MRHHSIVRWSIIALLIGAVAAHGSAATAYYLDSSGGNALQDGLTPTTAWRSLAQVNARTFGPGDSIAIRRGTVYAGTLAPGGSGAVGAPIVLTAYGSGARPRIDGGSQPAAVRLFNQQYWHVDSLEVVGGSQYGVYISGDQPGALTHFRVTDLVIHDAYSTPRWDSGLLVIIPFGTGVHLHDIVVDGVTAYNTNLWFGIHVGFNFFAGDPAPALRSSDVTVRNCVVHDVYGDAVTVADTNRALVERNVGYRCGQAPAGISYTPNAMWCWSSDSVTFQFNECYEMSSYSPGVDGGAFDVDWGSTNTLIQYNYAHDNQGFGVVVYGLQGVPSANSVIRYNIFSHDRNSEIVLATGGGGTLDGVQIYGNTISTDRVGLQAPDVARSGSGSYLFVDNIVRSSSPTLLDVSGGYLRVDHNLGWCTSGTSNWSSGSGVYADPQLVDPGYHAPGMPTTSFQLMSGSPAIAAGVLLSNMGARDFFGNPLPASGPIAIGAHQVAGGSNPPSGIIVNPGFEAGGVDAQAIPGWSTWGGTTGVDANADYTESYGGAHTGSFHGTHWRSTAYEVYTYQVVTGLPNGLYTLSAWVRGSGGQTYAWMEAKDFGGAKLTATIPATTAWTLLTIGGIQVANGQCVVGFYSRADAGQWMYFDDVTLASASVPVNAAPSVATAAAASPNPLSGTTAVLSVLGADDGG
;
A
#
# COMPACT_ATOMS: atom_id res chain seq x y z
N MET A 1 47.96 64.65 -43.36
CA MET A 1 47.09 64.66 -42.17
C MET A 1 45.74 64.04 -42.54
N ARG A 2 45.27 63.14 -41.67
CA ARG A 2 43.96 62.47 -41.62
C ARG A 2 43.76 61.23 -42.51
N HIS A 3 43.79 60.10 -41.81
CA HIS A 3 43.22 58.78 -42.10
C HIS A 3 41.83 58.85 -42.72
N HIS A 4 41.45 57.83 -43.50
CA HIS A 4 40.22 57.05 -43.28
C HIS A 4 40.39 55.65 -43.91
N SER A 5 40.27 54.65 -43.05
CA SER A 5 40.29 53.22 -43.31
C SER A 5 38.93 52.75 -43.86
N ILE A 6 38.94 52.04 -44.99
CA ILE A 6 37.77 51.35 -45.56
C ILE A 6 37.78 49.90 -45.09
N VAL A 7 36.78 49.52 -44.30
CA VAL A 7 36.52 48.14 -43.85
C VAL A 7 35.82 47.39 -44.98
N ARG A 8 36.43 46.29 -45.46
CA ARG A 8 35.81 45.32 -46.37
C ARG A 8 35.08 44.25 -45.55
N TRP A 9 33.78 44.09 -45.78
CA TRP A 9 33.00 42.96 -45.29
C TRP A 9 33.01 41.85 -46.33
N SER A 10 33.54 40.68 -45.96
CA SER A 10 33.48 39.45 -46.75
C SER A 10 32.17 38.72 -46.41
N ILE A 11 31.30 38.52 -47.41
CA ILE A 11 30.10 37.68 -47.30
C ILE A 11 30.53 36.23 -47.53
N ILE A 12 30.47 35.41 -46.48
CA ILE A 12 30.57 33.95 -46.55
C ILE A 12 29.14 33.44 -46.80
N ALA A 13 28.88 32.87 -47.98
CA ALA A 13 27.64 32.16 -48.27
C ALA A 13 27.72 30.76 -47.66
N LEU A 14 26.96 30.54 -46.57
CA LEU A 14 26.78 29.23 -45.94
C LEU A 14 25.71 28.46 -46.72
N LEU A 15 26.12 27.47 -47.52
CA LEU A 15 25.22 26.48 -48.11
C LEU A 15 24.71 25.56 -46.99
N ILE A 16 23.52 25.86 -46.46
CA ILE A 16 22.76 24.93 -45.61
C ILE A 16 22.13 23.90 -46.55
N GLY A 17 22.81 22.77 -46.73
CA GLY A 17 22.19 21.57 -47.27
C GLY A 17 21.18 21.04 -46.26
N ALA A 18 19.89 21.25 -46.51
CA ALA A 18 18.82 20.56 -45.80
C ALA A 18 18.88 19.08 -46.17
N VAL A 19 19.60 18.29 -45.38
CA VAL A 19 19.46 16.83 -45.40
C VAL A 19 18.12 16.54 -44.72
N ALA A 20 17.08 16.39 -45.53
CA ALA A 20 15.86 15.74 -45.07
C ALA A 20 16.24 14.32 -44.63
N ALA A 21 16.30 14.09 -43.32
CA ALA A 21 16.34 12.75 -42.76
C ALA A 21 15.06 12.03 -43.21
N HIS A 22 15.17 11.28 -44.30
CA HIS A 22 14.14 10.34 -44.71
C HIS A 22 14.15 9.24 -43.64
N GLY A 23 13.29 9.37 -42.62
CA GLY A 23 12.98 8.25 -41.75
C GLY A 23 12.57 7.09 -42.65
N SER A 24 13.31 5.98 -42.57
CA SER A 24 12.93 4.74 -43.25
C SER A 24 11.47 4.44 -42.90
N ALA A 25 10.63 4.21 -43.91
CA ALA A 25 9.25 3.85 -43.66
C ALA A 25 9.20 2.55 -42.85
N ALA A 26 8.38 2.54 -41.80
CA ALA A 26 8.07 1.34 -41.02
C ALA A 26 7.67 0.19 -41.95
N THR A 27 8.33 -0.96 -41.83
CA THR A 27 8.06 -2.12 -42.69
C THR A 27 7.35 -3.22 -41.91
N ALA A 28 6.29 -3.77 -42.48
CA ALA A 28 5.58 -4.93 -41.93
C ALA A 28 6.09 -6.23 -42.56
N TYR A 29 6.45 -7.19 -41.71
CA TYR A 29 6.89 -8.53 -42.10
C TYR A 29 5.89 -9.58 -41.61
N TYR A 30 5.63 -10.59 -42.42
CA TYR A 30 4.60 -11.60 -42.17
C TYR A 30 5.19 -12.99 -42.11
N LEU A 31 4.75 -13.78 -41.12
CA LEU A 31 5.16 -15.16 -40.92
C LEU A 31 3.96 -16.10 -41.00
N ASP A 32 4.12 -17.21 -41.73
CA ASP A 32 3.13 -18.26 -41.84
C ASP A 32 3.81 -19.62 -42.08
N SER A 33 3.84 -20.50 -41.08
CA SER A 33 4.44 -21.83 -41.23
C SER A 33 3.58 -22.79 -42.07
N SER A 34 2.29 -22.49 -42.25
CA SER A 34 1.35 -23.31 -43.04
C SER A 34 1.37 -23.00 -44.54
N GLY A 35 1.52 -21.71 -44.89
CA GLY A 35 1.42 -21.23 -46.27
C GLY A 35 2.64 -20.44 -46.79
N GLY A 36 3.54 -20.00 -45.90
CA GLY A 36 4.66 -19.14 -46.25
C GLY A 36 5.77 -19.86 -47.03
N ASN A 37 6.75 -19.08 -47.51
CA ASN A 37 7.90 -19.59 -48.26
C ASN A 37 9.17 -18.81 -47.92
N ALA A 38 10.28 -19.53 -47.74
CA ALA A 38 11.58 -18.99 -47.37
C ALA A 38 12.22 -18.05 -48.41
N LEU A 39 11.79 -18.12 -49.67
CA LEU A 39 12.30 -17.32 -50.78
C LEU A 39 11.51 -16.03 -51.03
N GLN A 40 10.42 -15.81 -50.29
CA GLN A 40 9.57 -14.63 -50.44
C GLN A 40 10.10 -13.44 -49.62
N ASP A 41 9.64 -12.24 -49.94
CA ASP A 41 10.12 -11.01 -49.30
C ASP A 41 9.58 -10.81 -47.87
N GLY A 42 8.51 -11.53 -47.48
CA GLY A 42 7.86 -11.41 -46.19
C GLY A 42 7.01 -10.15 -46.05
N LEU A 43 6.84 -9.32 -47.08
CA LEU A 43 6.26 -7.97 -46.98
C LEU A 43 4.74 -7.92 -47.05
N THR A 44 4.09 -9.05 -47.35
CA THR A 44 2.63 -9.19 -47.38
C THR A 44 2.21 -10.52 -46.76
N PRO A 45 0.94 -10.66 -46.31
CA PRO A 45 0.42 -11.95 -45.86
C PRO A 45 0.58 -13.08 -46.90
N THR A 46 0.46 -12.75 -48.20
CA THR A 46 0.61 -13.71 -49.30
C THR A 46 2.05 -14.08 -49.63
N THR A 47 3.01 -13.24 -49.23
CA THR A 47 4.45 -13.45 -49.42
C THR A 47 5.17 -13.72 -48.10
N ALA A 48 4.44 -14.21 -47.09
CA ALA A 48 4.95 -14.45 -45.75
C ALA A 48 6.13 -15.44 -45.71
N TRP A 49 7.05 -15.23 -44.78
CA TRP A 49 8.13 -16.17 -44.48
C TRP A 49 7.60 -17.43 -43.79
N ARG A 50 8.28 -18.56 -44.03
CA ARG A 50 7.86 -19.86 -43.48
C ARG A 50 8.39 -20.13 -42.06
N SER A 51 9.58 -19.66 -41.69
CA SER A 51 10.23 -20.10 -40.45
C SER A 51 10.80 -18.95 -39.63
N LEU A 52 11.17 -19.26 -38.39
CA LEU A 52 11.83 -18.31 -37.49
C LEU A 52 13.22 -17.90 -38.01
N ALA A 53 13.83 -18.69 -38.89
CA ALA A 53 15.18 -18.44 -39.39
C ALA A 53 15.28 -17.09 -40.13
N GLN A 54 14.27 -16.71 -40.92
CA GLN A 54 14.26 -15.43 -41.61
C GLN A 54 14.15 -14.26 -40.63
N VAL A 55 13.36 -14.41 -39.57
CA VAL A 55 13.20 -13.38 -38.54
C VAL A 55 14.48 -13.23 -37.73
N ASN A 56 15.07 -14.34 -37.28
CA ASN A 56 16.27 -14.32 -36.46
C ASN A 56 17.51 -13.83 -37.23
N ALA A 57 17.51 -13.96 -38.57
CA ALA A 57 18.60 -13.47 -39.42
C ALA A 57 18.51 -11.97 -39.74
N ARG A 58 17.40 -11.30 -39.37
CA ARG A 58 17.16 -9.89 -39.70
C ARG A 58 17.36 -8.98 -38.49
N THR A 59 17.95 -7.81 -38.77
CA THR A 59 17.97 -6.67 -37.85
C THR A 59 16.85 -5.72 -38.24
N PHE A 60 15.85 -5.58 -37.37
CA PHE A 60 14.69 -4.71 -37.58
C PHE A 60 14.99 -3.27 -37.15
N GLY A 61 14.35 -2.30 -37.79
CA GLY A 61 14.51 -0.88 -37.52
C GLY A 61 13.31 -0.26 -36.80
N PRO A 62 13.42 1.01 -36.36
CA PRO A 62 12.32 1.72 -35.70
C PRO A 62 11.02 1.71 -36.50
N GLY A 63 9.92 1.33 -35.84
CA GLY A 63 8.58 1.23 -36.42
C GLY A 63 8.28 -0.07 -37.18
N ASP A 64 9.25 -0.95 -37.39
CA ASP A 64 9.00 -2.23 -38.06
C ASP A 64 8.03 -3.11 -37.26
N SER A 65 7.29 -3.98 -37.97
CA SER A 65 6.41 -4.97 -37.33
C SER A 65 6.65 -6.39 -37.87
N ILE A 66 6.54 -7.38 -37.00
CA ILE A 66 6.59 -8.80 -37.29
C ILE A 66 5.23 -9.39 -36.91
N ALA A 67 4.41 -9.73 -37.89
CA ALA A 67 3.08 -10.30 -37.69
C ALA A 67 3.11 -11.81 -37.98
N ILE A 68 2.80 -12.64 -36.98
CA ILE A 68 2.78 -14.10 -37.10
C ILE A 68 1.33 -14.60 -37.28
N ARG A 69 1.08 -15.49 -38.25
CA ARG A 69 -0.27 -15.95 -38.57
C ARG A 69 -0.87 -16.73 -37.40
N ARG A 70 -2.08 -16.36 -36.97
CA ARG A 70 -2.85 -17.14 -35.99
C ARG A 70 -3.06 -18.59 -36.45
N GLY A 71 -3.05 -19.52 -35.50
CA GLY A 71 -3.16 -20.95 -35.73
C GLY A 71 -1.90 -21.65 -36.25
N THR A 72 -0.75 -20.96 -36.29
CA THR A 72 0.53 -21.56 -36.71
C THR A 72 1.41 -21.94 -35.51
N VAL A 73 2.30 -22.91 -35.73
CA VAL A 73 3.26 -23.40 -34.74
C VAL A 73 4.67 -23.30 -35.31
N TYR A 74 5.63 -22.90 -34.46
CA TYR A 74 7.05 -22.83 -34.76
C TYR A 74 7.87 -23.52 -33.68
N ALA A 75 8.81 -24.38 -34.08
CA ALA A 75 9.76 -24.99 -33.16
C ALA A 75 11.06 -24.16 -33.09
N GLY A 76 11.64 -24.08 -31.90
CA GLY A 76 12.91 -23.41 -31.61
C GLY A 76 12.73 -22.01 -31.02
N THR A 77 13.84 -21.26 -30.95
CA THR A 77 13.86 -19.92 -30.36
C THR A 77 13.54 -18.84 -31.39
N LEU A 78 12.59 -17.94 -31.05
CA LEU A 78 12.39 -16.66 -31.73
C LEU A 78 13.28 -15.61 -31.07
N ALA A 79 14.29 -15.13 -31.80
CA ALA A 79 15.30 -14.19 -31.33
C ALA A 79 15.64 -13.14 -32.41
N PRO A 80 14.71 -12.20 -32.72
CA PRO A 80 14.95 -11.14 -33.69
C PRO A 80 15.99 -10.13 -33.20
N GLY A 81 16.71 -9.50 -34.13
CA GLY A 81 17.65 -8.41 -33.83
C GLY A 81 17.06 -7.01 -34.05
N GLY A 82 17.71 -5.97 -33.52
CA GLY A 82 17.35 -4.57 -33.79
C GLY A 82 16.63 -3.87 -32.64
N SER A 83 16.52 -2.54 -32.70
CA SER A 83 15.86 -1.75 -31.66
C SER A 83 14.94 -0.73 -32.29
N GLY A 84 13.83 -0.47 -31.61
CA GLY A 84 12.96 0.64 -31.95
C GLY A 84 13.55 1.98 -31.50
N ALA A 85 12.72 3.01 -31.53
CA ALA A 85 13.04 4.31 -30.96
C ALA A 85 11.82 4.87 -30.23
N VAL A 86 12.02 5.97 -29.48
CA VAL A 86 10.92 6.74 -28.88
C VAL A 86 9.88 7.08 -29.95
N GLY A 87 8.62 6.68 -29.72
CA GLY A 87 7.51 6.90 -30.66
C GLY A 87 7.47 5.96 -31.88
N ALA A 88 8.46 5.08 -32.04
CA ALA A 88 8.55 4.10 -33.13
C ALA A 88 9.13 2.75 -32.62
N PRO A 89 8.44 2.05 -31.71
CA PRO A 89 8.87 0.74 -31.24
C PRO A 89 8.81 -0.30 -32.37
N ILE A 90 9.57 -1.39 -32.23
CA ILE A 90 9.37 -2.59 -33.06
C ILE A 90 8.24 -3.41 -32.44
N VAL A 91 7.32 -3.90 -33.27
CA VAL A 91 6.13 -4.63 -32.81
C VAL A 91 6.17 -6.08 -33.28
N LEU A 92 6.14 -7.04 -32.35
CA LEU A 92 5.96 -8.46 -32.60
C LEU A 92 4.54 -8.85 -32.19
N THR A 93 3.70 -9.20 -33.16
CA THR A 93 2.25 -9.41 -32.97
C THR A 93 1.72 -10.59 -33.81
N ALA A 94 0.40 -10.78 -33.82
CA ALA A 94 -0.29 -11.79 -34.61
C ALA A 94 -1.21 -11.17 -35.68
N TYR A 95 -1.46 -11.91 -36.77
CA TYR A 95 -2.48 -11.54 -37.78
C TYR A 95 -3.37 -12.72 -38.18
N GLY A 96 -4.49 -12.43 -38.84
CA GLY A 96 -5.49 -13.42 -39.22
C GLY A 96 -6.43 -13.78 -38.07
N SER A 97 -6.99 -14.99 -38.10
CA SER A 97 -8.01 -15.46 -37.15
C SER A 97 -7.62 -16.81 -36.54
N GLY A 98 -8.13 -17.11 -35.34
CA GLY A 98 -7.92 -18.38 -34.64
C GLY A 98 -7.02 -18.24 -33.41
N ALA A 99 -6.47 -19.36 -32.95
CA ALA A 99 -5.58 -19.41 -31.79
C ALA A 99 -4.34 -18.52 -31.96
N ARG A 100 -3.71 -18.13 -30.84
CA ARG A 100 -2.43 -17.38 -30.88
C ARG A 100 -1.38 -18.20 -31.65
N PRO A 101 -0.47 -17.57 -32.42
CA PRO A 101 0.69 -18.27 -32.95
C PRO A 101 1.53 -18.82 -31.80
N ARG A 102 1.92 -20.10 -31.90
CA ARG A 102 2.67 -20.83 -30.89
C ARG A 102 4.15 -20.87 -31.21
N ILE A 103 4.98 -20.39 -30.29
CA ILE A 103 6.44 -20.57 -30.29
C ILE A 103 6.78 -21.68 -29.28
N ASP A 104 7.20 -22.82 -29.80
CA ASP A 104 7.59 -24.00 -29.01
C ASP A 104 9.11 -24.04 -28.89
N GLY A 105 9.63 -23.56 -27.76
CA GLY A 105 11.05 -23.53 -27.46
C GLY A 105 11.67 -24.92 -27.24
N GLY A 106 10.85 -25.95 -26.99
CA GLY A 106 11.35 -27.29 -26.62
C GLY A 106 12.38 -27.20 -25.49
N SER A 107 13.60 -27.70 -25.76
CA SER A 107 14.71 -27.69 -24.80
C SER A 107 15.68 -26.51 -24.97
N GLN A 108 15.38 -25.53 -25.83
CA GLN A 108 16.22 -24.34 -25.98
C GLN A 108 16.22 -23.52 -24.69
N PRO A 109 17.29 -22.76 -24.37
CA PRO A 109 17.31 -21.96 -23.14
C PRO A 109 16.12 -20.99 -23.01
N ALA A 110 15.66 -20.42 -24.12
CA ALA A 110 14.48 -19.58 -24.19
C ALA A 110 13.65 -19.88 -25.44
N ALA A 111 12.33 -19.78 -25.36
CA ALA A 111 11.44 -19.85 -26.53
C ALA A 111 11.39 -18.49 -27.26
N VAL A 112 11.27 -17.38 -26.53
CA VAL A 112 11.40 -16.01 -27.06
C VAL A 112 12.54 -15.29 -26.36
N ARG A 113 13.42 -14.63 -27.12
CA ARG A 113 14.60 -13.97 -26.56
C ARG A 113 14.88 -12.60 -27.17
N LEU A 114 14.88 -11.56 -26.34
CA LEU A 114 15.46 -10.25 -26.63
C LEU A 114 16.69 -10.06 -25.72
N PHE A 115 17.85 -9.85 -26.30
CA PHE A 115 19.08 -9.52 -25.60
C PHE A 115 19.85 -8.35 -26.23
N ASN A 116 20.07 -7.27 -25.47
CA ASN A 116 20.64 -5.98 -25.92
C ASN A 116 19.76 -5.21 -26.95
N GLN A 117 18.44 -5.37 -26.90
CA GLN A 117 17.49 -4.53 -27.62
C GLN A 117 16.80 -3.53 -26.68
N GLN A 118 16.07 -2.59 -27.26
CA GLN A 118 15.19 -1.64 -26.56
C GLN A 118 14.07 -1.18 -27.50
N TYR A 119 13.00 -0.60 -26.94
CA TYR A 119 11.80 -0.15 -27.65
C TYR A 119 11.09 -1.28 -28.42
N TRP A 120 10.67 -2.31 -27.69
CA TRP A 120 9.96 -3.48 -28.24
C TRP A 120 8.58 -3.67 -27.62
N HIS A 121 7.60 -3.94 -28.47
CA HIS A 121 6.28 -4.43 -28.10
C HIS A 121 6.19 -5.90 -28.54
N VAL A 122 5.80 -6.79 -27.63
CA VAL A 122 5.61 -8.22 -27.87
C VAL A 122 4.23 -8.60 -27.40
N ASP A 123 3.37 -9.04 -28.32
CA ASP A 123 1.98 -9.33 -28.03
C ASP A 123 1.41 -10.54 -28.77
N SER A 124 0.27 -11.04 -28.25
CA SER A 124 -0.57 -12.04 -28.90
C SER A 124 0.08 -13.40 -29.17
N LEU A 125 1.13 -13.81 -28.43
CA LEU A 125 1.80 -15.11 -28.61
C LEU A 125 1.38 -16.14 -27.56
N GLU A 126 1.33 -17.40 -27.98
CA GLU A 126 1.45 -18.56 -27.09
C GLU A 126 2.92 -19.01 -27.09
N VAL A 127 3.51 -19.14 -25.92
CA VAL A 127 4.92 -19.51 -25.74
C VAL A 127 4.97 -20.77 -24.90
N VAL A 128 5.51 -21.84 -25.47
CA VAL A 128 5.56 -23.15 -24.83
C VAL A 128 6.99 -23.64 -24.74
N GLY A 129 7.35 -24.26 -23.61
CA GLY A 129 8.67 -24.85 -23.43
C GLY A 129 9.77 -23.81 -23.16
N GLY A 130 11.01 -24.27 -23.27
CA GLY A 130 12.18 -23.58 -22.76
C GLY A 130 12.79 -24.33 -21.58
N SER A 131 14.12 -24.43 -21.55
CA SER A 131 14.88 -25.10 -20.47
C SER A 131 15.38 -24.14 -19.40
N GLN A 132 15.11 -22.84 -19.52
CA GLN A 132 15.39 -21.87 -18.46
C GLN A 132 14.38 -20.73 -18.46
N TYR A 133 13.93 -20.35 -19.65
CA TYR A 133 13.01 -19.25 -19.85
C TYR A 133 11.91 -19.61 -20.86
N GLY A 134 10.68 -19.19 -20.62
CA GLY A 134 9.71 -19.06 -21.71
C GLY A 134 10.09 -17.85 -22.58
N VAL A 135 9.97 -16.66 -21.99
CA VAL A 135 10.36 -15.38 -22.56
C VAL A 135 11.50 -14.79 -21.73
N TYR A 136 12.60 -14.42 -22.40
CA TYR A 136 13.77 -13.82 -21.77
C TYR A 136 14.11 -12.47 -22.40
N ILE A 137 14.09 -11.40 -21.60
CA ILE A 137 14.49 -10.05 -22.00
C ILE A 137 15.66 -9.62 -21.12
N SER A 138 16.81 -9.32 -21.71
CA SER A 138 18.00 -8.96 -20.95
C SER A 138 19.03 -8.19 -21.77
N GLY A 139 20.21 -7.96 -21.20
CA GLY A 139 21.36 -7.42 -21.88
C GLY A 139 22.59 -7.36 -20.98
N ASP A 140 23.73 -7.21 -21.61
CA ASP A 140 25.06 -7.21 -20.99
C ASP A 140 25.87 -5.94 -21.25
N GLN A 141 25.29 -4.97 -21.97
CA GLN A 141 25.94 -3.70 -22.28
C GLN A 141 25.55 -2.61 -21.27
N PRO A 142 26.53 -1.95 -20.60
CA PRO A 142 26.24 -0.92 -19.61
C PRO A 142 25.29 0.17 -20.14
N GLY A 143 24.29 0.54 -19.34
CA GLY A 143 23.26 1.50 -19.71
C GLY A 143 21.83 0.97 -19.52
N ALA A 144 20.86 1.83 -19.85
CA ALA A 144 19.45 1.48 -19.73
C ALA A 144 19.00 0.65 -20.94
N LEU A 145 18.34 -0.48 -20.71
CA LEU A 145 17.46 -1.11 -21.69
C LEU A 145 16.05 -0.56 -21.47
N THR A 146 15.57 0.22 -22.44
CA THR A 146 14.39 1.06 -22.24
C THR A 146 13.20 0.58 -23.07
N HIS A 147 11.99 0.71 -22.51
CA HIS A 147 10.72 0.57 -23.22
C HIS A 147 10.44 -0.84 -23.74
N PHE A 148 9.93 -1.69 -22.85
CA PHE A 148 9.36 -2.99 -23.23
C PHE A 148 7.88 -3.05 -22.87
N ARG A 149 7.08 -3.55 -23.81
CA ARG A 149 5.66 -3.86 -23.60
C ARG A 149 5.46 -5.34 -23.91
N VAL A 150 5.14 -6.12 -22.89
CA VAL A 150 4.85 -7.55 -23.00
C VAL A 150 3.39 -7.75 -22.66
N THR A 151 2.55 -7.98 -23.67
CA THR A 151 1.10 -7.89 -23.50
C THR A 151 0.34 -9.07 -24.10
N ASP A 152 -0.74 -9.53 -23.48
CA ASP A 152 -1.60 -10.60 -24.03
C ASP A 152 -0.83 -11.88 -24.42
N LEU A 153 0.15 -12.28 -23.60
CA LEU A 153 0.91 -13.52 -23.80
C LEU A 153 0.34 -14.66 -22.95
N VAL A 154 0.41 -15.88 -23.48
CA VAL A 154 0.18 -17.11 -22.74
C VAL A 154 1.49 -17.89 -22.73
N ILE A 155 2.07 -18.14 -21.55
CA ILE A 155 3.40 -18.74 -21.40
C ILE A 155 3.30 -19.94 -20.47
N HIS A 156 3.68 -21.14 -20.93
CA HIS A 156 3.56 -22.35 -20.12
C HIS A 156 4.51 -23.48 -20.52
N ASP A 157 4.56 -24.51 -19.67
CA ASP A 157 5.29 -25.77 -19.89
C ASP A 157 6.80 -25.60 -20.13
N ALA A 158 7.41 -24.56 -19.58
CA ALA A 158 8.87 -24.46 -19.51
C ALA A 158 9.36 -25.29 -18.31
N TYR A 159 10.36 -26.16 -18.52
CA TYR A 159 10.81 -27.08 -17.49
C TYR A 159 12.31 -27.29 -17.48
N SER A 160 12.92 -27.23 -16.30
CA SER A 160 14.31 -27.65 -16.08
C SER A 160 14.65 -27.86 -14.61
N THR A 161 15.92 -28.09 -14.30
CA THR A 161 16.39 -27.94 -12.92
C THR A 161 16.27 -26.47 -12.55
N PRO A 162 15.47 -26.09 -11.55
CA PRO A 162 15.11 -24.69 -11.41
C PRO A 162 16.22 -23.90 -10.72
N ARG A 163 16.36 -22.65 -11.16
CA ARG A 163 17.43 -21.71 -10.81
C ARG A 163 16.84 -20.36 -10.40
N TRP A 164 17.59 -19.59 -9.61
CA TRP A 164 17.24 -18.22 -9.20
C TRP A 164 17.14 -17.21 -10.34
N ASP A 165 17.36 -17.63 -11.59
CA ASP A 165 17.17 -16.84 -12.80
C ASP A 165 16.36 -17.64 -13.83
N SER A 166 15.41 -18.47 -13.40
CA SER A 166 14.59 -19.26 -14.33
C SER A 166 13.11 -18.97 -14.14
N GLY A 167 12.36 -18.88 -15.24
CA GLY A 167 10.94 -18.58 -15.15
C GLY A 167 10.22 -18.51 -16.49
N LEU A 168 8.91 -18.32 -16.45
CA LEU A 168 8.10 -18.23 -17.66
C LEU A 168 8.31 -16.89 -18.38
N LEU A 169 8.26 -15.77 -17.65
CA LEU A 169 8.65 -14.46 -18.16
C LEU A 169 9.71 -13.84 -17.25
N VAL A 170 10.91 -13.63 -17.79
CA VAL A 170 12.03 -13.06 -17.04
C VAL A 170 12.60 -11.85 -17.79
N ILE A 171 12.57 -10.69 -17.15
CA ILE A 171 13.11 -9.42 -17.65
C ILE A 171 14.14 -8.91 -16.64
N ILE A 172 15.42 -9.15 -16.88
CA ILE A 172 16.50 -8.87 -15.90
C ILE A 172 17.72 -8.23 -16.56
N PRO A 173 18.46 -7.33 -15.88
CA PRO A 173 19.79 -6.91 -16.32
C PRO A 173 20.81 -8.03 -16.07
N PHE A 174 21.70 -8.31 -17.02
CA PHE A 174 22.74 -9.33 -16.85
C PHE A 174 24.14 -8.74 -16.64
N GLY A 175 24.54 -7.75 -17.45
CA GLY A 175 25.86 -7.12 -17.36
C GLY A 175 25.98 -6.05 -16.27
N THR A 176 27.21 -5.78 -15.83
CA THR A 176 27.50 -4.69 -14.88
C THR A 176 27.04 -3.34 -15.44
N GLY A 177 26.23 -2.61 -14.66
CA GLY A 177 25.72 -1.29 -15.04
C GLY A 177 24.53 -1.31 -16.02
N VAL A 178 24.03 -2.50 -16.38
CA VAL A 178 22.76 -2.64 -17.10
C VAL A 178 21.62 -2.38 -16.12
N HIS A 179 20.59 -1.64 -16.55
CA HIS A 179 19.36 -1.45 -15.78
C HIS A 179 18.17 -1.36 -16.73
N LEU A 180 16.99 -1.74 -16.26
CA LEU A 180 15.77 -1.70 -17.05
C LEU A 180 15.02 -0.40 -16.77
N HIS A 181 14.39 0.17 -17.80
CA HIS A 181 13.56 1.36 -17.63
C HIS A 181 12.30 1.25 -18.48
N ASP A 182 11.16 1.70 -17.95
CA ASP A 182 9.90 1.77 -18.67
C ASP A 182 9.42 0.39 -19.17
N ILE A 183 9.06 -0.49 -18.22
CA ILE A 183 8.66 -1.88 -18.48
C ILE A 183 7.18 -2.04 -18.16
N VAL A 184 6.41 -2.59 -19.09
CA VAL A 184 5.01 -2.98 -18.85
C VAL A 184 4.81 -4.44 -19.21
N VAL A 185 4.28 -5.21 -18.26
CA VAL A 185 3.75 -6.54 -18.43
C VAL A 185 2.24 -6.46 -18.17
N ASP A 186 1.42 -6.77 -19.17
CA ASP A 186 -0.04 -6.55 -19.11
C ASP A 186 -0.84 -7.71 -19.71
N GLY A 187 -1.71 -8.35 -18.92
CA GLY A 187 -2.56 -9.42 -19.45
C GLY A 187 -1.79 -10.70 -19.78
N VAL A 188 -0.67 -10.97 -19.10
CA VAL A 188 0.09 -12.21 -19.28
C VAL A 188 -0.52 -13.33 -18.44
N THR A 189 -0.78 -14.48 -19.05
CA THR A 189 -1.11 -15.73 -18.33
C THR A 189 0.13 -16.63 -18.32
N ALA A 190 0.73 -16.87 -17.16
CA ALA A 190 1.95 -17.67 -17.00
C ALA A 190 1.68 -18.85 -16.08
N TYR A 191 1.78 -20.09 -16.57
CA TYR A 191 1.41 -21.24 -15.76
C TYR A 191 2.13 -22.55 -16.07
N ASN A 192 1.95 -23.53 -15.18
CA ASN A 192 2.41 -24.92 -15.30
C ASN A 192 3.91 -25.03 -15.57
N THR A 193 4.72 -24.75 -14.55
CA THR A 193 6.17 -24.81 -14.66
C THR A 193 6.80 -25.32 -13.37
N ASN A 194 7.95 -25.98 -13.51
CA ASN A 194 8.80 -26.28 -12.36
C ASN A 194 9.85 -25.17 -12.10
N LEU A 195 9.83 -24.08 -12.87
CA LEU A 195 10.78 -22.98 -12.77
C LEU A 195 10.54 -22.10 -11.53
N TRP A 196 11.52 -21.25 -11.24
CA TRP A 196 11.49 -20.42 -10.03
C TRP A 196 10.46 -19.30 -10.12
N PHE A 197 10.30 -18.65 -11.27
CA PHE A 197 9.38 -17.52 -11.41
C PHE A 197 8.29 -17.77 -12.44
N GLY A 198 7.07 -17.32 -12.14
CA GLY A 198 6.07 -17.05 -13.17
C GLY A 198 6.47 -15.82 -13.96
N ILE A 199 6.46 -14.65 -13.31
CA ILE A 199 6.88 -13.36 -13.87
C ILE A 199 7.92 -12.73 -12.94
N HIS A 200 9.09 -12.40 -13.48
CA HIS A 200 10.16 -11.73 -12.74
C HIS A 200 10.69 -10.53 -13.52
N VAL A 201 10.73 -9.37 -12.87
CA VAL A 201 11.27 -8.13 -13.44
C VAL A 201 12.27 -7.48 -12.49
N GLY A 202 13.48 -7.20 -13.00
CA GLY A 202 14.52 -6.50 -12.26
C GLY A 202 15.65 -7.43 -11.82
N PHE A 203 15.92 -7.55 -10.52
CA PHE A 203 17.11 -8.18 -9.92
C PHE A 203 17.64 -9.43 -10.64
N ASN A 204 18.96 -9.51 -10.75
CA ASN A 204 19.66 -10.72 -11.13
C ASN A 204 20.47 -11.22 -9.93
N PHE A 205 20.03 -12.34 -9.35
CA PHE A 205 20.63 -12.97 -8.17
C PHE A 205 22.13 -13.30 -8.31
N PHE A 206 22.66 -13.35 -9.53
CA PHE A 206 24.06 -13.62 -9.81
C PHE A 206 24.93 -12.35 -9.96
N ALA A 207 24.32 -11.18 -10.07
CA ALA A 207 25.01 -9.90 -10.25
C ALA A 207 25.26 -9.14 -8.93
N GLY A 208 24.61 -9.55 -7.84
CA GLY A 208 24.58 -8.82 -6.56
C GLY A 208 23.69 -7.57 -6.63
N ASP A 209 23.32 -7.01 -5.47
CA ASP A 209 22.43 -5.85 -5.43
C ASP A 209 23.13 -4.61 -6.03
N PRO A 210 22.52 -3.91 -7.00
CA PRO A 210 23.07 -2.70 -7.57
C PRO A 210 23.03 -1.55 -6.56
N ALA A 211 23.91 -0.56 -6.76
CA ALA A 211 23.75 0.72 -6.07
C ALA A 211 22.35 1.29 -6.38
N PRO A 212 21.68 2.00 -5.44
CA PRO A 212 20.32 2.49 -5.65
C PRO A 212 20.08 3.29 -6.95
N ALA A 213 21.11 3.99 -7.44
CA ALA A 213 21.06 4.74 -8.69
C ALA A 213 21.01 3.89 -9.97
N LEU A 214 21.28 2.58 -9.86
CA LEU A 214 21.29 1.61 -10.96
C LEU A 214 20.14 0.59 -10.84
N ARG A 215 19.21 0.80 -9.91
CA ARG A 215 17.98 0.02 -9.85
C ARG A 215 17.18 0.18 -11.15
N SER A 216 16.53 -0.90 -11.58
CA SER A 216 15.55 -0.83 -12.66
C SER A 216 14.41 0.11 -12.27
N SER A 217 13.70 0.72 -13.22
CA SER A 217 12.70 1.73 -12.87
C SER A 217 11.49 1.79 -13.78
N ASP A 218 10.39 2.32 -13.24
CA ASP A 218 9.12 2.51 -13.95
C ASP A 218 8.62 1.17 -14.51
N VAL A 219 8.41 0.23 -13.59
CA VAL A 219 7.93 -1.13 -13.87
C VAL A 219 6.45 -1.22 -13.57
N THR A 220 5.67 -1.79 -14.47
CA THR A 220 4.26 -2.10 -14.26
C THR A 220 3.99 -3.56 -14.60
N VAL A 221 3.48 -4.34 -13.66
CA VAL A 221 2.96 -5.69 -13.89
C VAL A 221 1.48 -5.68 -13.52
N ARG A 222 0.61 -5.90 -14.51
CA ARG A 222 -0.83 -5.78 -14.28
C ARG A 222 -1.69 -6.74 -15.08
N ASN A 223 -2.90 -6.98 -14.59
CA ASN A 223 -3.90 -7.85 -15.24
C ASN A 223 -3.34 -9.26 -15.56
N CYS A 224 -2.28 -9.70 -14.87
CA CYS A 224 -1.65 -10.99 -15.13
C CYS A 224 -2.28 -12.08 -14.27
N VAL A 225 -2.28 -13.30 -14.79
CA VAL A 225 -2.71 -14.50 -14.06
C VAL A 225 -1.52 -15.46 -14.02
N VAL A 226 -1.07 -15.83 -12.83
CA VAL A 226 0.09 -16.68 -12.64
C VAL A 226 -0.25 -17.83 -11.72
N HIS A 227 -0.03 -19.07 -12.17
CA HIS A 227 -0.40 -20.24 -11.36
C HIS A 227 0.35 -21.52 -11.68
N ASP A 228 0.32 -22.46 -10.73
CA ASP A 228 0.97 -23.78 -10.87
C ASP A 228 2.47 -23.62 -11.22
N VAL A 229 3.14 -22.75 -10.44
CA VAL A 229 4.58 -22.45 -10.51
C VAL A 229 5.28 -23.04 -9.28
N TYR A 230 6.47 -23.61 -9.45
CA TYR A 230 7.23 -24.15 -8.31
C TYR A 230 7.71 -23.08 -7.33
N GLY A 231 8.09 -21.90 -7.81
CA GLY A 231 8.44 -20.76 -6.97
C GLY A 231 7.38 -19.66 -7.01
N ASP A 232 7.80 -18.43 -7.26
CA ASP A 232 7.05 -17.19 -7.06
C ASP A 232 6.11 -16.84 -8.22
N ALA A 233 5.02 -16.12 -7.93
CA ALA A 233 4.08 -15.70 -8.97
C ALA A 233 4.58 -14.44 -9.72
N VAL A 234 4.67 -13.30 -9.04
CA VAL A 234 5.13 -12.01 -9.60
C VAL A 234 6.15 -11.35 -8.68
N THR A 235 7.36 -11.17 -9.18
CA THR A 235 8.45 -10.53 -8.42
C THR A 235 8.93 -9.26 -9.10
N VAL A 236 9.06 -8.18 -8.31
CA VAL A 236 9.73 -6.94 -8.72
C VAL A 236 10.88 -6.65 -7.77
N ALA A 237 12.11 -6.74 -8.24
CA ALA A 237 13.29 -6.66 -7.37
C ALA A 237 14.34 -5.71 -7.94
N ASP A 238 15.08 -5.01 -7.08
CA ASP A 238 15.95 -3.88 -7.45
C ASP A 238 15.26 -2.87 -8.35
N THR A 239 14.07 -2.45 -7.93
CA THR A 239 13.25 -1.51 -8.69
C THR A 239 13.07 -0.16 -7.97
N ASN A 240 12.81 0.87 -8.75
CA ASN A 240 12.36 2.17 -8.29
C ASN A 240 11.07 2.54 -9.04
N ARG A 241 9.99 2.81 -8.30
CA ARG A 241 8.63 3.05 -8.86
C ARG A 241 8.09 1.83 -9.60
N ALA A 242 7.79 0.77 -8.86
CA ALA A 242 7.13 -0.41 -9.40
C ALA A 242 5.64 -0.43 -9.01
N LEU A 243 4.77 -0.72 -9.98
CA LEU A 243 3.33 -0.92 -9.79
C LEU A 243 2.97 -2.36 -10.13
N VAL A 244 2.49 -3.10 -9.14
CA VAL A 244 1.96 -4.47 -9.28
C VAL A 244 0.47 -4.41 -8.98
N GLU A 245 -0.38 -4.45 -10.01
CA GLU A 245 -1.82 -4.28 -9.80
C GLU A 245 -2.73 -5.22 -10.60
N ARG A 246 -3.88 -5.59 -10.01
CA ARG A 246 -4.90 -6.40 -10.71
C ARG A 246 -4.38 -7.75 -11.19
N ASN A 247 -3.40 -8.31 -10.52
CA ASN A 247 -2.87 -9.62 -10.82
C ASN A 247 -3.55 -10.68 -9.93
N VAL A 248 -3.60 -11.91 -10.44
CA VAL A 248 -4.02 -13.08 -9.67
C VAL A 248 -2.86 -14.07 -9.62
N GLY A 249 -2.38 -14.39 -8.42
CA GLY A 249 -1.31 -15.36 -8.18
C GLY A 249 -1.82 -16.52 -7.33
N TYR A 250 -1.83 -17.75 -7.84
CA TYR A 250 -2.39 -18.85 -7.06
C TYR A 250 -1.77 -20.22 -7.35
N ARG A 251 -1.79 -21.12 -6.37
CA ARG A 251 -1.07 -22.40 -6.46
C ARG A 251 0.36 -22.24 -6.96
N CYS A 252 1.03 -21.18 -6.53
CA CYS A 252 2.47 -21.05 -6.70
C CYS A 252 3.18 -21.59 -5.45
N GLY A 253 4.48 -21.80 -5.54
CA GLY A 253 5.27 -22.41 -4.48
C GLY A 253 5.09 -23.93 -4.32
N GLN A 254 4.64 -24.61 -5.38
CA GLN A 254 4.29 -26.04 -5.38
C GLN A 254 5.50 -26.97 -5.52
N ALA A 255 6.70 -26.49 -5.21
CA ALA A 255 7.91 -27.31 -5.31
C ALA A 255 7.83 -28.54 -4.39
N PRO A 256 8.19 -29.74 -4.89
CA PRO A 256 8.20 -30.96 -4.09
C PRO A 256 9.25 -30.92 -2.99
N ALA A 257 9.07 -31.81 -2.00
CA ALA A 257 9.99 -31.94 -0.89
C ALA A 257 11.45 -32.18 -1.34
N GLY A 258 12.40 -31.47 -0.71
CA GLY A 258 13.84 -31.56 -1.00
C GLY A 258 14.36 -30.48 -1.96
N ILE A 259 13.46 -29.66 -2.52
CA ILE A 259 13.82 -28.43 -3.24
C ILE A 259 13.66 -27.26 -2.26
N SER A 260 14.78 -26.64 -1.87
CA SER A 260 14.80 -25.59 -0.84
C SER A 260 14.29 -24.24 -1.37
N TYR A 261 12.99 -24.14 -1.64
CA TYR A 261 12.33 -22.89 -2.07
C TYR A 261 11.57 -22.25 -0.91
N THR A 262 11.58 -20.93 -0.93
CA THR A 262 10.91 -20.05 0.03
C THR A 262 10.08 -19.00 -0.74
N PRO A 263 9.07 -19.44 -1.52
CA PRO A 263 8.39 -18.54 -2.46
C PRO A 263 7.20 -17.83 -1.82
N ASN A 264 6.87 -16.67 -2.37
CA ASN A 264 5.67 -15.89 -2.06
C ASN A 264 4.92 -15.55 -3.36
N ALA A 265 3.64 -15.15 -3.29
CA ALA A 265 2.90 -14.84 -4.49
C ALA A 265 3.46 -13.59 -5.17
N MET A 266 3.50 -12.46 -4.44
CA MET A 266 3.90 -11.16 -4.98
C MET A 266 4.80 -10.42 -4.00
N TRP A 267 6.02 -10.11 -4.41
CA TRP A 267 7.00 -9.56 -3.47
C TRP A 267 8.02 -8.64 -4.11
N CYS A 268 8.67 -7.86 -3.26
CA CYS A 268 9.76 -6.98 -3.66
C CYS A 268 11.01 -7.16 -2.80
N TRP A 269 12.17 -6.92 -3.43
CA TRP A 269 13.49 -7.02 -2.82
C TRP A 269 14.31 -5.79 -3.19
N SER A 270 15.02 -5.18 -2.23
CA SER A 270 15.91 -4.03 -2.44
C SER A 270 15.25 -2.98 -3.35
N SER A 271 13.99 -2.65 -3.11
CA SER A 271 13.22 -1.76 -3.99
C SER A 271 12.80 -0.48 -3.29
N ASP A 272 12.55 0.58 -4.06
CA ASP A 272 12.01 1.83 -3.54
C ASP A 272 10.70 2.20 -4.26
N SER A 273 9.71 2.66 -3.50
CA SER A 273 8.43 3.13 -4.04
C SER A 273 7.69 2.04 -4.82
N VAL A 274 7.40 0.91 -4.15
CA VAL A 274 6.64 -0.21 -4.74
C VAL A 274 5.18 -0.15 -4.29
N THR A 275 4.24 -0.28 -5.22
CA THR A 275 2.80 -0.36 -4.92
C THR A 275 2.23 -1.71 -5.36
N PHE A 276 1.70 -2.47 -4.41
CA PHE A 276 0.85 -3.64 -4.66
C PHE A 276 -0.61 -3.25 -4.44
N GLN A 277 -1.44 -3.26 -5.49
CA GLN A 277 -2.85 -2.91 -5.34
C GLN A 277 -3.84 -3.71 -6.19
N PHE A 278 -5.03 -3.97 -5.66
CA PHE A 278 -6.09 -4.70 -6.37
C PHE A 278 -5.69 -6.12 -6.81
N ASN A 279 -4.69 -6.73 -6.17
CA ASN A 279 -4.26 -8.09 -6.48
C ASN A 279 -5.01 -9.11 -5.62
N GLU A 280 -5.08 -10.33 -6.14
CA GLU A 280 -5.61 -11.50 -5.46
C GLU A 280 -4.54 -12.59 -5.37
N CYS A 281 -4.32 -13.15 -4.18
CA CYS A 281 -3.32 -14.19 -3.95
C CYS A 281 -3.88 -15.32 -3.09
N TYR A 282 -3.84 -16.56 -3.58
CA TYR A 282 -4.38 -17.69 -2.82
C TYR A 282 -3.74 -19.05 -3.07
N GLU A 283 -3.94 -19.97 -2.14
CA GLU A 283 -3.41 -21.35 -2.20
C GLU A 283 -1.88 -21.42 -2.42
N MET A 284 -1.15 -20.41 -1.95
CA MET A 284 0.31 -20.44 -1.95
C MET A 284 0.84 -21.55 -1.03
N SER A 285 1.96 -22.15 -1.44
CA SER A 285 2.66 -23.19 -0.69
C SER A 285 4.14 -22.88 -0.57
N SER A 286 4.82 -23.51 0.38
CA SER A 286 6.26 -23.46 0.55
C SER A 286 6.75 -24.77 1.15
N TYR A 287 7.94 -25.21 0.72
CA TYR A 287 8.61 -26.36 1.32
C TYR A 287 9.11 -26.07 2.75
N SER A 288 9.31 -24.80 3.10
CA SER A 288 9.67 -24.34 4.44
C SER A 288 8.44 -23.74 5.14
N PRO A 289 7.43 -24.56 5.51
CA PRO A 289 6.22 -24.06 6.12
C PRO A 289 6.57 -23.37 7.44
N GLY A 290 6.27 -22.07 7.54
CA GLY A 290 6.57 -21.23 8.71
C GLY A 290 7.54 -20.08 8.44
N VAL A 291 8.15 -20.00 7.25
CA VAL A 291 8.98 -18.86 6.84
C VAL A 291 8.30 -18.05 5.73
N ASP A 292 7.85 -18.72 4.66
CA ASP A 292 7.24 -18.12 3.46
C ASP A 292 5.95 -18.86 3.05
N GLY A 293 5.57 -18.79 1.77
CA GLY A 293 4.34 -19.37 1.24
C GLY A 293 3.15 -18.44 1.42
N GLY A 294 3.40 -17.14 1.57
CA GLY A 294 2.38 -16.12 1.72
C GLY A 294 2.05 -15.38 0.42
N ALA A 295 1.13 -14.43 0.53
CA ALA A 295 0.67 -13.61 -0.56
C ALA A 295 1.63 -12.45 -0.84
N PHE A 296 1.75 -11.47 0.07
CA PHE A 296 2.58 -10.29 -0.15
C PHE A 296 3.82 -10.25 0.75
N ASP A 297 4.97 -9.87 0.20
CA ASP A 297 6.22 -9.81 0.96
C ASP A 297 7.04 -8.55 0.61
N VAL A 298 7.31 -7.75 1.65
CA VAL A 298 8.23 -6.62 1.61
C VAL A 298 9.57 -7.09 2.19
N ASP A 299 10.44 -7.56 1.31
CA ASP A 299 11.70 -8.16 1.69
C ASP A 299 12.86 -7.16 1.65
N TRP A 300 13.93 -7.55 2.33
CA TRP A 300 15.29 -7.02 2.35
C TRP A 300 15.50 -5.64 1.73
N GLY A 301 15.70 -4.62 2.56
CA GLY A 301 16.15 -3.29 2.10
C GLY A 301 15.15 -2.53 1.25
N SER A 302 13.90 -2.97 1.22
CA SER A 302 12.83 -2.27 0.51
C SER A 302 12.29 -1.09 1.31
N THR A 303 12.08 0.02 0.62
CA THR A 303 11.65 1.29 1.19
C THR A 303 10.43 1.86 0.47
N ASN A 304 9.56 2.55 1.22
CA ASN A 304 8.37 3.20 0.66
C ASN A 304 7.45 2.20 -0.08
N THR A 305 7.14 1.06 0.55
CA THR A 305 6.24 0.05 -0.04
C THR A 305 4.79 0.27 0.42
N LEU A 306 3.86 0.25 -0.52
CA LEU A 306 2.42 0.40 -0.29
C LEU A 306 1.67 -0.85 -0.73
N ILE A 307 0.99 -1.50 0.20
CA ILE A 307 0.12 -2.66 -0.03
C ILE A 307 -1.31 -2.21 0.27
N GLN A 308 -2.13 -2.05 -0.76
CA GLN A 308 -3.50 -1.55 -0.60
C GLN A 308 -4.55 -2.21 -1.48
N TYR A 309 -5.76 -2.39 -0.97
CA TYR A 309 -6.89 -2.91 -1.76
C TYR A 309 -6.67 -4.31 -2.33
N ASN A 310 -5.82 -5.12 -1.68
CA ASN A 310 -5.56 -6.50 -2.09
C ASN A 310 -6.39 -7.49 -1.29
N TYR A 311 -6.59 -8.68 -1.87
CA TYR A 311 -7.24 -9.80 -1.24
C TYR A 311 -6.27 -10.98 -1.16
N ALA A 312 -5.99 -11.48 0.05
CA ALA A 312 -5.24 -12.72 0.22
C ALA A 312 -6.08 -13.73 1.00
N HIS A 313 -6.05 -14.98 0.58
CA HIS A 313 -6.74 -16.05 1.27
C HIS A 313 -6.14 -17.43 1.05
N ASP A 314 -6.34 -18.34 2.01
CA ASP A 314 -5.94 -19.76 1.92
C ASP A 314 -4.46 -20.01 1.62
N ASN A 315 -3.58 -19.03 1.87
CA ASN A 315 -2.15 -19.18 1.69
C ASN A 315 -1.57 -20.02 2.85
N GLN A 316 -0.61 -20.90 2.57
CA GLN A 316 0.03 -21.70 3.61
C GLN A 316 0.82 -20.84 4.60
N GLY A 317 1.36 -19.72 4.14
CA GLY A 317 2.07 -18.72 4.92
C GLY A 317 1.13 -17.67 5.48
N PHE A 318 1.21 -16.47 4.92
CA PHE A 318 0.56 -15.27 5.45
C PHE A 318 -0.13 -14.46 4.36
N GLY A 319 -1.00 -13.53 4.76
CA GLY A 319 -1.55 -12.53 3.84
C GLY A 319 -0.49 -11.50 3.45
N VAL A 320 0.26 -10.98 4.42
CA VAL A 320 1.40 -10.08 4.17
C VAL A 320 2.51 -10.21 5.22
N VAL A 321 3.76 -10.11 4.78
CA VAL A 321 4.93 -9.92 5.65
C VAL A 321 5.68 -8.64 5.33
N VAL A 322 6.24 -8.00 6.36
CA VAL A 322 7.31 -7.00 6.22
C VAL A 322 8.55 -7.53 6.93
N TYR A 323 9.63 -7.70 6.18
CA TYR A 323 10.83 -8.38 6.67
C TYR A 323 12.07 -7.50 6.60
N GLY A 324 12.83 -7.48 7.70
CA GLY A 324 14.13 -6.82 7.80
C GLY A 324 15.23 -7.85 8.03
N LEU A 325 16.22 -7.94 7.14
CA LEU A 325 17.16 -9.06 7.13
C LEU A 325 18.63 -8.60 6.97
N GLN A 326 19.57 -9.39 7.50
CA GLN A 326 21.03 -9.28 7.25
C GLN A 326 21.64 -7.89 7.51
N GLY A 327 21.21 -7.20 8.57
CA GLY A 327 21.74 -5.88 8.92
C GLY A 327 21.22 -4.73 8.05
N VAL A 328 20.31 -5.01 7.12
CA VAL A 328 19.72 -4.01 6.23
C VAL A 328 18.29 -3.68 6.68
N PRO A 329 17.95 -2.39 6.86
CA PRO A 329 16.61 -1.99 7.26
C PRO A 329 15.63 -2.01 6.08
N SER A 330 14.42 -2.52 6.31
CA SER A 330 13.26 -2.25 5.46
C SER A 330 12.44 -1.12 6.09
N ALA A 331 12.04 -0.11 5.32
CA ALA A 331 11.54 1.15 5.90
C ALA A 331 10.29 1.71 5.22
N ASN A 332 9.48 2.44 6.00
CA ASN A 332 8.29 3.16 5.55
C ASN A 332 7.29 2.30 4.75
N SER A 333 6.94 1.13 5.29
CA SER A 333 5.90 0.27 4.69
C SER A 333 4.51 0.66 5.16
N VAL A 334 3.54 0.68 4.24
CA VAL A 334 2.13 0.98 4.52
C VAL A 334 1.25 -0.16 4.01
N ILE A 335 0.45 -0.74 4.91
CA ILE A 335 -0.50 -1.82 4.62
C ILE A 335 -1.89 -1.30 4.96
N ARG A 336 -2.71 -0.99 3.95
CA ARG A 336 -4.03 -0.39 4.19
C ARG A 336 -5.15 -0.90 3.32
N TYR A 337 -6.36 -0.95 3.87
CA TYR A 337 -7.57 -1.31 3.11
C TYR A 337 -7.43 -2.62 2.34
N ASN A 338 -6.73 -3.61 2.89
CA ASN A 338 -6.68 -4.97 2.37
C ASN A 338 -7.69 -5.86 3.11
N ILE A 339 -8.03 -6.98 2.47
CA ILE A 339 -8.81 -8.05 3.09
C ILE A 339 -7.90 -9.29 3.16
N PHE A 340 -7.74 -9.84 4.36
CA PHE A 340 -6.96 -11.05 4.61
C PHE A 340 -7.88 -12.10 5.24
N SER A 341 -7.97 -13.28 4.64
CA SER A 341 -8.97 -14.30 4.99
C SER A 341 -8.41 -15.72 4.98
N HIS A 342 -8.32 -16.36 6.14
CA HIS A 342 -7.96 -17.78 6.29
C HIS A 342 -6.54 -18.15 5.80
N ASP A 343 -5.56 -17.26 5.96
CA ASP A 343 -4.15 -17.59 5.75
C ASP A 343 -3.58 -18.40 6.93
N ARG A 344 -2.80 -19.46 6.65
CA ARG A 344 -2.57 -20.55 7.60
C ARG A 344 -1.50 -20.30 8.67
N ASN A 345 -0.62 -19.31 8.59
CA ASN A 345 0.29 -19.00 9.71
C ASN A 345 -0.19 -17.79 10.50
N SER A 346 -0.37 -16.66 9.81
CA SER A 346 -0.89 -15.40 10.33
C SER A 346 -1.30 -14.52 9.16
N GLU A 347 -2.23 -13.61 9.35
CA GLU A 347 -2.73 -12.75 8.26
C GLU A 347 -1.72 -11.63 7.97
N ILE A 348 -1.14 -11.04 9.02
CA ILE A 348 -0.05 -10.07 8.93
C ILE A 348 1.14 -10.54 9.77
N VAL A 349 2.35 -10.41 9.25
CA VAL A 349 3.60 -10.73 9.93
C VAL A 349 4.57 -9.56 9.84
N LEU A 350 5.19 -9.17 10.97
CA LEU A 350 6.38 -8.33 10.99
C LEU A 350 7.51 -9.15 11.58
N ALA A 351 8.62 -9.28 10.85
CA ALA A 351 9.72 -10.10 11.32
C ALA A 351 11.08 -9.49 10.98
N THR A 352 12.09 -9.91 11.75
CA THR A 352 13.48 -9.51 11.51
C THR A 352 14.44 -10.67 11.74
N GLY A 353 15.51 -10.73 10.96
CA GLY A 353 16.52 -11.79 11.05
C GLY A 353 17.93 -11.30 10.73
N GLY A 354 18.95 -12.03 11.19
CA GLY A 354 20.35 -11.75 10.81
C GLY A 354 20.84 -10.33 11.13
N GLY A 355 20.29 -9.68 12.16
CA GLY A 355 20.61 -8.29 12.54
C GLY A 355 19.89 -7.22 11.70
N GLY A 356 19.01 -7.60 10.78
CA GLY A 356 18.14 -6.67 10.07
C GLY A 356 17.16 -5.96 11.00
N THR A 357 16.59 -4.85 10.55
CA THR A 357 15.63 -4.06 11.33
C THR A 357 14.48 -3.56 10.48
N LEU A 358 13.40 -3.14 11.11
CA LEU A 358 12.38 -2.33 10.46
C LEU A 358 12.59 -0.85 10.84
N ASP A 359 12.18 0.09 9.98
CA ASP A 359 12.08 1.52 10.28
C ASP A 359 10.73 2.08 9.78
N GLY A 360 9.70 1.97 10.62
CA GLY A 360 8.37 2.48 10.36
C GLY A 360 7.50 1.56 9.51
N VAL A 361 6.47 1.00 10.14
CA VAL A 361 5.44 0.17 9.48
C VAL A 361 4.07 0.62 9.93
N GLN A 362 3.20 0.97 8.99
CA GLN A 362 1.86 1.50 9.26
C GLN A 362 0.80 0.57 8.69
N ILE A 363 0.00 -0.03 9.57
CA ILE A 363 -1.05 -0.99 9.22
C ILE A 363 -2.40 -0.39 9.61
N TYR A 364 -3.25 -0.03 8.65
CA TYR A 364 -4.53 0.57 8.98
C TYR A 364 -5.67 0.33 8.01
N GLY A 365 -6.91 0.35 8.51
CA GLY A 365 -8.09 0.17 7.66
C GLY A 365 -8.19 -1.21 7.01
N ASN A 366 -7.50 -2.23 7.50
CA ASN A 366 -7.59 -3.59 6.94
C ASN A 366 -8.74 -4.37 7.61
N THR A 367 -9.35 -5.31 6.89
CA THR A 367 -10.29 -6.29 7.46
C THR A 367 -9.65 -7.67 7.45
N ILE A 368 -9.50 -8.26 8.64
CA ILE A 368 -8.89 -9.57 8.86
C ILE A 368 -9.98 -10.52 9.37
N SER A 369 -10.18 -11.65 8.69
CA SER A 369 -11.10 -12.71 9.13
C SER A 369 -10.41 -14.06 9.08
N THR A 370 -10.11 -14.63 10.23
CA THR A 370 -9.20 -15.78 10.32
C THR A 370 -9.64 -16.76 11.41
N ASP A 371 -8.99 -17.91 11.51
CA ASP A 371 -9.11 -18.82 12.65
C ASP A 371 -7.93 -18.70 13.64
N ARG A 372 -6.99 -17.78 13.35
CA ARG A 372 -5.67 -17.63 13.97
C ARG A 372 -5.40 -16.21 14.51
N VAL A 373 -4.15 -15.95 14.90
CA VAL A 373 -3.70 -14.61 15.27
C VAL A 373 -3.71 -13.73 14.00
N GLY A 374 -4.25 -12.51 14.10
CA GLY A 374 -4.34 -11.59 12.96
C GLY A 374 -3.02 -10.86 12.64
N LEU A 375 -2.22 -10.57 13.67
CA LEU A 375 -0.89 -9.98 13.53
C LEU A 375 0.12 -10.71 14.42
N GLN A 376 1.20 -11.18 13.82
CA GLN A 376 2.38 -11.67 14.54
C GLN A 376 3.54 -10.70 14.33
N ALA A 377 4.07 -10.17 15.43
CA ALA A 377 5.23 -9.29 15.42
C ALA A 377 6.12 -9.46 16.67
N PRO A 378 6.50 -10.70 17.05
CA PRO A 378 7.37 -10.93 18.18
C PRO A 378 8.81 -10.50 17.85
N ASP A 379 9.44 -9.82 18.80
CA ASP A 379 10.88 -9.57 18.85
C ASP A 379 11.46 -8.85 17.61
N VAL A 380 10.64 -7.99 17.00
CA VAL A 380 11.03 -7.14 15.87
C VAL A 380 12.11 -6.16 16.31
N ALA A 381 13.28 -6.27 15.68
CA ALA A 381 14.35 -5.29 15.81
C ALA A 381 14.01 -4.03 15.01
N ARG A 382 14.25 -2.86 15.62
CA ARG A 382 13.82 -1.56 15.07
C ARG A 382 15.00 -0.62 14.97
N SER A 383 14.99 0.20 13.93
CA SER A 383 15.91 1.32 13.74
C SER A 383 15.13 2.58 13.34
N GLY A 384 15.85 3.69 13.18
CA GLY A 384 15.29 4.96 12.75
C GLY A 384 14.25 5.56 13.69
N SER A 385 13.41 6.42 13.13
CA SER A 385 12.38 7.19 13.85
C SER A 385 10.99 7.03 13.23
N GLY A 386 10.81 6.08 12.32
CA GLY A 386 9.53 5.78 11.70
C GLY A 386 8.49 5.32 12.72
N SER A 387 7.25 5.72 12.48
CA SER A 387 6.07 5.36 13.26
C SER A 387 5.66 3.92 12.99
N TYR A 388 5.26 3.22 14.05
CA TYR A 388 4.72 1.86 14.01
C TYR A 388 3.26 1.91 14.43
N LEU A 389 2.35 1.65 13.49
CA LEU A 389 0.92 1.81 13.69
C LEU A 389 0.16 0.53 13.37
N PHE A 390 -0.82 0.21 14.21
CA PHE A 390 -1.89 -0.72 13.91
C PHE A 390 -3.20 -0.02 14.29
N VAL A 391 -3.85 0.63 13.33
CA VAL A 391 -4.96 1.57 13.57
C VAL A 391 -6.16 1.30 12.67
N ASP A 392 -7.38 1.43 13.15
CA ASP A 392 -8.60 1.25 12.34
C ASP A 392 -8.70 -0.11 11.61
N ASN A 393 -8.11 -1.17 12.14
CA ASN A 393 -8.26 -2.51 11.58
C ASN A 393 -9.41 -3.28 12.25
N ILE A 394 -10.08 -4.14 11.47
CA ILE A 394 -10.98 -5.17 12.00
C ILE A 394 -10.20 -6.48 12.10
N VAL A 395 -10.23 -7.11 13.28
CA VAL A 395 -9.71 -8.47 13.49
C VAL A 395 -10.84 -9.36 14.00
N ARG A 396 -11.42 -10.17 13.12
CA ARG A 396 -12.38 -11.22 13.44
C ARG A 396 -11.65 -12.56 13.44
N SER A 397 -11.65 -13.26 14.57
CA SER A 397 -10.96 -14.56 14.68
C SER A 397 -11.71 -15.59 15.50
N SER A 398 -11.45 -16.88 15.35
CA SER A 398 -11.76 -17.89 16.38
C SER A 398 -10.66 -18.04 17.44
N SER A 399 -9.47 -17.49 17.18
CA SER A 399 -8.43 -17.38 18.20
C SER A 399 -8.79 -16.27 19.20
N PRO A 400 -8.69 -16.53 20.53
CA PRO A 400 -8.84 -15.48 21.54
C PRO A 400 -7.69 -14.47 21.51
N THR A 401 -6.51 -14.87 21.04
CA THR A 401 -5.36 -13.99 20.85
C THR A 401 -5.44 -13.35 19.48
N LEU A 402 -5.82 -12.07 19.42
CA LEU A 402 -6.02 -11.34 18.15
C LEU A 402 -4.70 -10.81 17.58
N LEU A 403 -3.76 -10.42 18.44
CA LEU A 403 -2.41 -9.98 18.08
C LEU A 403 -1.40 -10.72 18.96
N ASP A 404 -0.20 -10.94 18.46
CA ASP A 404 0.97 -11.40 19.22
C ASP A 404 2.13 -10.44 18.96
N VAL A 405 2.33 -9.49 19.88
CA VAL A 405 3.30 -8.38 19.72
C VAL A 405 4.07 -8.20 21.03
N SER A 406 5.40 -8.17 20.96
CA SER A 406 6.28 -7.93 22.12
C SER A 406 6.94 -6.54 22.06
N GLY A 407 7.44 -6.03 23.19
CA GLY A 407 8.28 -4.83 23.22
C GLY A 407 7.57 -3.47 23.15
N GLY A 408 6.23 -3.43 23.09
CA GLY A 408 5.42 -2.22 23.31
C GLY A 408 5.64 -1.07 22.33
N TYR A 409 6.17 -1.35 21.13
CA TYR A 409 6.55 -0.34 20.15
C TYR A 409 5.45 0.05 19.16
N LEU A 410 4.51 -0.86 18.94
CA LEU A 410 3.41 -0.69 18.01
C LEU A 410 2.30 0.10 18.70
N ARG A 411 1.90 1.24 18.13
CA ARG A 411 0.69 1.93 18.57
C ARG A 411 -0.53 1.20 18.02
N VAL A 412 -1.20 0.47 18.90
CA VAL A 412 -2.48 -0.19 18.63
C VAL A 412 -3.61 0.70 19.12
N ASP A 413 -4.41 1.25 18.21
CA ASP A 413 -5.43 2.26 18.52
C ASP A 413 -6.64 2.18 17.56
N HIS A 414 -7.84 2.53 18.01
CA HIS A 414 -9.08 2.52 17.19
C HIS A 414 -9.37 1.23 16.39
N ASN A 415 -8.86 0.07 16.82
CA ASN A 415 -9.15 -1.23 16.17
C ASN A 415 -10.42 -1.86 16.75
N LEU A 416 -11.06 -2.72 15.96
CA LEU A 416 -12.21 -3.53 16.37
C LEU A 416 -11.86 -5.02 16.33
N GLY A 417 -11.97 -5.69 17.48
CA GLY A 417 -11.56 -7.07 17.66
C GLY A 417 -12.72 -7.96 18.09
N TRP A 418 -12.88 -9.13 17.46
CA TRP A 418 -13.93 -10.07 17.78
C TRP A 418 -13.44 -11.51 17.75
N CYS A 419 -13.39 -12.16 18.91
CA CYS A 419 -13.23 -13.60 19.01
C CYS A 419 -14.61 -14.28 18.95
N THR A 420 -14.79 -15.14 17.95
CA THR A 420 -16.06 -15.85 17.69
C THR A 420 -16.33 -17.00 18.65
N SER A 421 -15.31 -17.51 19.36
CA SER A 421 -15.38 -18.68 20.24
C SER A 421 -14.90 -18.43 21.67
N GLY A 422 -14.69 -17.18 22.09
CA GLY A 422 -14.20 -16.86 23.42
C GLY A 422 -14.07 -15.35 23.71
N THR A 423 -13.38 -15.01 24.79
CA THR A 423 -13.12 -13.61 25.14
C THR A 423 -11.97 -13.07 24.28
N SER A 424 -12.25 -12.00 23.53
CA SER A 424 -11.25 -11.30 22.74
C SER A 424 -10.13 -10.74 23.63
N ASN A 425 -8.87 -10.86 23.18
CA ASN A 425 -7.71 -10.29 23.84
C ASN A 425 -6.74 -9.65 22.84
N TRP A 426 -6.57 -8.33 22.97
CA TRP A 426 -5.43 -7.59 22.48
C TRP A 426 -4.26 -7.87 23.44
N SER A 427 -3.34 -8.76 23.07
CA SER A 427 -2.15 -9.06 23.89
C SER A 427 -1.31 -7.81 24.21
N SER A 428 -1.43 -6.76 23.39
CA SER A 428 -0.88 -5.42 23.59
C SER A 428 -1.82 -4.36 23.03
N GLY A 429 -2.00 -3.24 23.74
CA GLY A 429 -2.73 -2.06 23.25
C GLY A 429 -4.20 -1.94 23.66
N SER A 430 -4.93 -1.03 22.99
CA SER A 430 -6.35 -0.77 23.24
C SER A 430 -7.17 -0.88 21.95
N GLY A 431 -8.31 -1.54 22.02
CA GLY A 431 -9.28 -1.62 20.93
C GLY A 431 -10.65 -2.04 21.46
N VAL A 432 -11.69 -1.81 20.67
CA VAL A 432 -13.06 -2.19 21.05
C VAL A 432 -13.25 -3.68 20.80
N TYR A 433 -13.95 -4.36 21.71
CA TYR A 433 -14.37 -5.74 21.51
C TYR A 433 -15.87 -5.78 21.19
N ALA A 434 -16.21 -6.01 19.92
CA ALA A 434 -17.58 -6.21 19.49
C ALA A 434 -17.61 -6.92 18.13
N ASP A 435 -18.69 -7.65 17.85
CA ASP A 435 -18.92 -8.24 16.53
C ASP A 435 -18.92 -7.12 15.47
N PRO A 436 -18.06 -7.19 14.44
CA PRO A 436 -18.02 -6.18 13.40
C PRO A 436 -19.25 -6.17 12.50
N GLN A 437 -20.13 -7.17 12.57
CA GLN A 437 -21.35 -7.28 11.76
C GLN A 437 -21.03 -7.13 10.27
N LEU A 438 -20.15 -7.98 9.78
CA LEU A 438 -19.73 -8.04 8.38
C LEU A 438 -20.68 -8.92 7.58
N VAL A 439 -20.96 -8.56 6.33
CA VAL A 439 -21.62 -9.44 5.35
C VAL A 439 -20.68 -10.61 5.03
N ASP A 440 -21.15 -11.84 5.17
CA ASP A 440 -20.41 -13.07 4.83
C ASP A 440 -18.91 -13.05 5.22
N PRO A 441 -18.57 -12.92 6.52
CA PRO A 441 -17.19 -12.80 6.96
C PRO A 441 -16.39 -14.11 6.82
N GLY A 442 -17.03 -15.19 6.39
CA GLY A 442 -16.38 -16.46 6.10
C GLY A 442 -15.82 -16.56 4.68
N TYR A 443 -16.02 -15.54 3.82
CA TYR A 443 -15.66 -15.61 2.41
C TYR A 443 -14.14 -15.78 2.19
N HIS A 444 -13.78 -16.83 1.44
CA HIS A 444 -12.40 -17.18 1.06
C HIS A 444 -12.38 -17.92 -0.30
N ALA A 445 -13.29 -17.55 -1.21
CA ALA A 445 -13.37 -18.17 -2.53
C ALA A 445 -12.60 -17.33 -3.57
N PRO A 446 -12.11 -17.96 -4.67
CA PRO A 446 -11.50 -17.24 -5.77
C PRO A 446 -12.39 -16.11 -6.30
N GLY A 447 -11.78 -14.96 -6.53
CA GLY A 447 -12.41 -13.70 -6.93
C GLY A 447 -12.48 -12.69 -5.78
N MET A 448 -12.02 -11.47 -6.07
CA MET A 448 -12.14 -10.31 -5.17
C MET A 448 -13.56 -10.15 -4.57
N PRO A 449 -13.71 -9.97 -3.25
CA PRO A 449 -14.99 -9.73 -2.60
C PRO A 449 -15.71 -8.51 -3.18
N THR A 450 -16.97 -8.68 -3.57
CA THR A 450 -17.81 -7.59 -4.05
C THR A 450 -18.77 -7.07 -2.98
N THR A 451 -19.31 -7.98 -2.15
CA THR A 451 -20.21 -7.65 -1.04
C THR A 451 -19.74 -8.22 0.31
N SER A 452 -19.05 -9.36 0.30
CA SER A 452 -18.49 -9.95 1.52
C SER A 452 -17.51 -8.98 2.19
N PHE A 453 -17.46 -9.00 3.51
CA PHE A 453 -16.73 -8.06 4.37
C PHE A 453 -17.22 -6.61 4.39
N GLN A 454 -18.32 -6.28 3.72
CA GLN A 454 -18.96 -4.98 3.94
C GLN A 454 -19.62 -4.92 5.32
N LEU A 455 -19.52 -3.76 5.96
CA LEU A 455 -20.23 -3.45 7.21
C LEU A 455 -21.75 -3.47 7.01
N MET A 456 -22.46 -4.22 7.84
CA MET A 456 -23.92 -4.16 7.93
C MET A 456 -24.39 -2.89 8.64
N SER A 457 -25.66 -2.54 8.45
CA SER A 457 -26.29 -1.45 9.20
C SER A 457 -26.27 -1.75 10.70
N GLY A 458 -25.80 -0.78 11.50
CA GLY A 458 -25.67 -0.92 12.95
C GLY A 458 -24.29 -1.41 13.42
N SER A 459 -23.37 -1.72 12.49
CA SER A 459 -22.03 -2.15 12.83
C SER A 459 -21.31 -1.14 13.76
N PRO A 460 -20.66 -1.61 14.84
CA PRO A 460 -19.89 -0.76 15.74
C PRO A 460 -18.63 -0.18 15.09
N ALA A 461 -18.27 -0.61 13.87
CA ALA A 461 -17.16 -0.05 13.10
C ALA A 461 -17.52 1.27 12.41
N ILE A 462 -18.80 1.57 12.20
CA ILE A 462 -19.24 2.75 11.45
C ILE A 462 -18.94 4.02 12.26
N ALA A 463 -18.21 4.96 11.64
CA ALA A 463 -17.83 6.25 12.24
C ALA A 463 -17.07 6.11 13.59
N ALA A 464 -16.37 4.99 13.79
CA ALA A 464 -15.63 4.68 15.00
C ALA A 464 -14.10 4.80 14.82
N GLY A 465 -13.63 4.99 13.58
CA GLY A 465 -12.21 5.10 13.25
C GLY A 465 -11.71 6.55 13.17
N VAL A 466 -10.40 6.71 12.99
CA VAL A 466 -9.72 8.00 12.98
C VAL A 466 -9.15 8.33 11.60
N LEU A 467 -9.46 9.53 11.09
CA LEU A 467 -8.89 9.96 9.82
C LEU A 467 -7.40 10.33 9.97
N LEU A 468 -6.51 9.40 9.60
CA LEU A 468 -5.08 9.66 9.50
C LEU A 468 -4.78 10.61 8.33
N SER A 469 -3.68 11.38 8.39
CA SER A 469 -3.36 12.31 7.29
C SER A 469 -3.01 11.63 5.97
N ASN A 470 -2.76 10.32 6.00
CA ASN A 470 -2.26 9.53 4.88
C ASN A 470 -3.21 8.38 4.50
N MET A 471 -4.52 8.49 4.70
CA MET A 471 -5.46 7.41 4.39
C MET A 471 -5.58 7.07 2.88
N GLY A 472 -5.22 7.99 1.98
CA GLY A 472 -5.52 7.83 0.56
C GLY A 472 -6.94 8.32 0.23
N ALA A 473 -7.44 8.01 -0.97
CA ALA A 473 -8.68 8.59 -1.49
C ALA A 473 -9.93 7.71 -1.33
N ARG A 474 -9.76 6.40 -1.11
CA ARG A 474 -10.84 5.41 -1.16
C ARG A 474 -10.57 4.21 -0.24
N ASP A 475 -11.61 3.42 -0.01
CA ASP A 475 -11.54 2.11 0.63
C ASP A 475 -11.32 0.95 -0.39
N PHE A 476 -11.39 -0.30 0.09
CA PHE A 476 -11.28 -1.51 -0.74
C PHE A 476 -12.36 -1.57 -1.82
N PHE A 477 -13.60 -1.23 -1.49
CA PHE A 477 -14.78 -1.33 -2.37
C PHE A 477 -14.93 -0.16 -3.35
N GLY A 478 -14.11 0.87 -3.24
CA GLY A 478 -14.15 2.04 -4.13
C GLY A 478 -14.93 3.22 -3.58
N ASN A 479 -15.41 3.15 -2.33
CA ASN A 479 -16.06 4.27 -1.68
C ASN A 479 -15.04 5.37 -1.35
N PRO A 480 -15.37 6.65 -1.60
CA PRO A 480 -14.48 7.75 -1.25
C PRO A 480 -14.39 7.92 0.26
N LEU A 481 -13.20 8.27 0.75
CA LEU A 481 -13.00 8.64 2.15
C LEU A 481 -13.38 10.11 2.38
N PRO A 482 -13.93 10.46 3.56
CA PRO A 482 -14.23 11.86 3.89
C PRO A 482 -12.93 12.66 4.08
N ALA A 483 -12.99 13.97 3.80
CA ALA A 483 -11.86 14.87 3.99
C ALA A 483 -11.61 15.28 5.46
N SER A 484 -12.59 15.06 6.34
CA SER A 484 -12.52 15.35 7.78
C SER A 484 -13.59 14.57 8.53
N GLY A 485 -13.41 14.43 9.84
CA GLY A 485 -14.35 13.71 10.71
C GLY A 485 -14.04 12.22 10.82
N PRO A 486 -14.90 11.47 11.54
CA PRO A 486 -14.70 10.05 11.76
C PRO A 486 -14.86 9.25 10.46
N ILE A 487 -14.18 8.10 10.41
CA ILE A 487 -14.26 7.11 9.34
C ILE A 487 -14.73 5.76 9.89
N ALA A 488 -15.01 4.80 9.02
CA ALA A 488 -15.24 3.43 9.44
C ALA A 488 -13.90 2.74 9.80
N ILE A 489 -13.94 1.82 10.77
CA ILE A 489 -12.86 0.88 11.03
C ILE A 489 -12.93 -0.24 9.97
N GLY A 490 -11.80 -0.65 9.42
CA GLY A 490 -11.67 -1.75 8.46
C GLY A 490 -11.73 -1.33 6.98
N ALA A 491 -11.84 -2.34 6.11
CA ALA A 491 -11.66 -2.19 4.66
C ALA A 491 -12.86 -1.55 3.93
N HIS A 492 -13.98 -1.30 4.62
CA HIS A 492 -15.22 -0.76 4.04
C HIS A 492 -15.63 0.55 4.72
N GLN A 493 -15.68 1.63 3.95
CA GLN A 493 -16.22 2.92 4.32
C GLN A 493 -17.69 3.03 3.92
N VAL A 494 -18.56 3.27 4.90
CA VAL A 494 -19.98 3.56 4.66
C VAL A 494 -20.15 5.04 4.29
N ALA A 495 -20.89 5.32 3.21
CA ALA A 495 -21.25 6.67 2.83
C ALA A 495 -22.26 7.28 3.83
N GLY A 496 -21.90 8.38 4.49
CA GLY A 496 -22.88 9.26 5.13
C GLY A 496 -23.61 8.72 6.36
N GLY A 497 -23.00 7.82 7.15
CA GLY A 497 -23.46 7.61 8.53
C GLY A 497 -23.34 8.92 9.30
N SER A 498 -24.45 9.47 9.80
CA SER A 498 -24.44 10.72 10.56
C SER A 498 -23.43 10.66 11.70
N ASN A 499 -22.46 11.58 11.67
CA ASN A 499 -21.54 11.83 12.76
C ASN A 499 -22.31 11.98 14.10
N PRO A 500 -21.86 11.36 15.21
CA PRO A 500 -22.07 12.02 16.48
C PRO A 500 -21.42 13.42 16.39
N PRO A 501 -22.11 14.49 16.80
CA PRO A 501 -21.72 15.85 16.48
C PRO A 501 -20.31 16.19 16.99
N SER A 502 -19.53 16.79 16.09
CA SER A 502 -18.26 17.46 16.38
C SER A 502 -18.50 18.66 17.32
N GLY A 503 -17.96 18.58 18.54
CA GLY A 503 -18.03 19.61 19.58
C GLY A 503 -17.98 18.98 20.97
N ILE A 504 -16.87 18.30 21.28
CA ILE A 504 -16.71 17.48 22.50
C ILE A 504 -16.95 18.31 23.78
N ILE A 505 -16.48 19.57 23.81
CA ILE A 505 -16.70 20.50 24.93
C ILE A 505 -17.69 21.59 24.54
N VAL A 506 -18.78 21.73 25.30
CA VAL A 506 -19.76 22.82 25.18
C VAL A 506 -19.26 24.05 25.92
N ASN A 507 -19.38 25.23 25.29
CA ASN A 507 -18.94 26.52 25.82
C ASN A 507 -17.48 26.51 26.33
N PRO A 508 -16.50 26.12 25.48
CA PRO A 508 -15.10 25.93 25.90
C PRO A 508 -14.39 27.24 26.27
N GLY A 509 -14.77 28.37 25.67
CA GLY A 509 -14.22 29.69 25.97
C GLY A 509 -15.15 30.56 26.84
N PHE A 510 -16.16 29.97 27.48
CA PHE A 510 -17.03 30.66 28.45
C PHE A 510 -17.83 31.89 27.96
N GLU A 511 -17.91 32.11 26.65
CA GLU A 511 -18.61 33.25 26.02
C GLU A 511 -20.15 33.11 25.97
N ALA A 512 -20.68 31.90 26.20
CA ALA A 512 -22.11 31.66 26.03
C ALA A 512 -22.95 32.51 27.01
N GLY A 513 -23.89 33.27 26.46
CA GLY A 513 -24.75 34.20 27.21
C GLY A 513 -24.28 35.66 27.17
N GLY A 514 -23.01 35.93 26.87
CA GLY A 514 -22.47 37.28 26.66
C GLY A 514 -22.57 38.23 27.85
N VAL A 515 -22.76 37.70 29.06
CA VAL A 515 -22.90 38.44 30.32
C VAL A 515 -22.27 37.65 31.46
N ASP A 516 -21.92 38.34 32.56
CA ASP A 516 -21.55 37.69 33.81
C ASP A 516 -22.71 36.78 34.28
N ALA A 517 -22.41 35.52 34.58
CA ALA A 517 -23.43 34.54 34.96
C ALA A 517 -22.96 33.68 36.13
N GLN A 518 -23.78 33.63 37.18
CA GLN A 518 -23.69 32.55 38.18
C GLN A 518 -24.19 31.24 37.57
N ALA A 519 -23.49 30.14 37.86
CA ALA A 519 -23.62 28.85 37.17
C ALA A 519 -23.29 28.96 35.67
N ILE A 520 -22.16 28.38 35.29
CA ILE A 520 -21.56 28.55 33.96
C ILE A 520 -22.39 27.82 32.90
N PRO A 521 -22.93 28.51 31.87
CA PRO A 521 -23.73 27.87 30.82
C PRO A 521 -22.99 26.72 30.13
N GLY A 522 -23.63 25.56 30.03
CA GLY A 522 -23.03 24.35 29.45
C GLY A 522 -22.13 23.55 30.39
N TRP A 523 -21.91 24.03 31.62
CA TRP A 523 -21.12 23.36 32.66
C TRP A 523 -21.99 23.08 33.89
N SER A 524 -21.64 22.03 34.61
CA SER A 524 -22.28 21.63 35.87
C SER A 524 -21.43 22.06 37.06
N THR A 525 -22.10 22.34 38.17
CA THR A 525 -21.45 22.84 39.39
C THR A 525 -21.76 21.94 40.57
N TRP A 526 -20.73 21.54 41.30
CA TRP A 526 -20.86 20.94 42.62
C TRP A 526 -20.27 21.90 43.67
N GLY A 527 -21.13 22.43 44.55
CA GLY A 527 -20.81 23.47 45.54
C GLY A 527 -20.36 22.94 46.91
N GLY A 528 -19.44 21.96 46.93
CA GLY A 528 -18.84 21.47 48.16
C GLY A 528 -19.72 20.49 48.95
N THR A 529 -19.17 19.92 50.03
CA THR A 529 -19.83 18.87 50.84
C THR A 529 -21.14 19.33 51.48
N THR A 530 -21.30 20.63 51.72
CA THR A 530 -22.51 21.26 52.26
C THR A 530 -23.50 21.72 51.18
N GLY A 531 -23.08 21.72 49.90
CA GLY A 531 -23.88 22.13 48.74
C GLY A 531 -24.19 23.63 48.64
N VAL A 532 -23.59 24.47 49.49
CA VAL A 532 -23.90 25.92 49.54
C VAL A 532 -22.86 26.81 48.86
N ASP A 533 -21.78 26.24 48.33
CA ASP A 533 -20.66 26.99 47.74
C ASP A 533 -20.75 27.08 46.20
N ALA A 534 -21.87 26.68 45.61
CA ALA A 534 -22.15 26.74 44.16
C ALA A 534 -22.34 28.18 43.62
N ASN A 535 -22.03 29.19 44.42
CA ASN A 535 -21.95 30.59 43.98
C ASN A 535 -20.51 31.11 43.98
N ALA A 536 -19.54 30.24 44.25
CA ALA A 536 -18.13 30.52 44.05
C ALA A 536 -17.72 30.37 42.58
N ASP A 537 -18.52 29.71 41.74
CA ASP A 537 -18.31 29.58 40.29
C ASP A 537 -19.21 30.50 39.47
N TYR A 538 -18.62 31.19 38.50
CA TYR A 538 -19.34 32.07 37.59
C TYR A 538 -18.47 32.41 36.37
N THR A 539 -19.09 32.96 35.33
CA THR A 539 -18.37 33.64 34.24
C THR A 539 -18.27 35.13 34.55
N GLU A 540 -17.14 35.74 34.21
CA GLU A 540 -16.96 37.19 34.30
C GLU A 540 -15.93 37.71 33.29
N SER A 541 -15.91 39.03 33.07
CA SER A 541 -14.86 39.72 32.30
C SER A 541 -13.73 40.31 33.16
N TYR A 542 -13.87 40.28 34.49
CA TYR A 542 -12.95 40.96 35.42
C TYR A 542 -11.56 40.31 35.43
N GLY A 543 -10.54 41.13 35.25
CA GLY A 543 -9.15 40.65 35.13
C GLY A 543 -8.75 40.20 33.72
N GLY A 544 -9.70 40.15 32.78
CA GLY A 544 -9.49 39.87 31.35
C GLY A 544 -9.40 38.39 31.00
N ALA A 545 -10.17 37.94 30.00
CA ALA A 545 -10.15 36.59 29.45
C ALA A 545 -8.83 36.29 28.69
N HIS A 546 -8.54 35.01 28.43
CA HIS A 546 -7.41 34.62 27.59
C HIS A 546 -7.73 34.89 26.12
N THR A 547 -8.91 34.44 25.68
CA THR A 547 -9.53 34.90 24.42
C THR A 547 -10.96 35.34 24.68
N GLY A 548 -11.54 36.12 23.76
CA GLY A 548 -12.90 36.62 23.95
C GLY A 548 -13.02 37.66 25.07
N SER A 549 -14.18 37.67 25.73
CA SER A 549 -14.55 38.66 26.74
C SER A 549 -14.78 38.06 28.13
N PHE A 550 -15.05 36.76 28.23
CA PHE A 550 -15.43 36.07 29.46
C PHE A 550 -14.52 34.88 29.74
N HIS A 551 -14.34 34.55 31.02
CA HIS A 551 -13.68 33.32 31.45
C HIS A 551 -14.44 32.68 32.60
N GLY A 552 -14.17 31.42 32.90
CA GLY A 552 -14.64 30.79 34.12
C GLY A 552 -13.83 31.25 35.34
N THR A 553 -14.52 31.48 36.46
CA THR A 553 -13.93 31.90 37.72
C THR A 553 -14.37 30.99 38.84
N HIS A 554 -13.44 30.60 39.72
CA HIS A 554 -13.77 30.23 41.11
C HIS A 554 -13.25 31.31 42.07
N TRP A 555 -14.14 31.98 42.81
CA TRP A 555 -13.80 32.94 43.87
C TRP A 555 -14.98 33.22 44.81
N ARG A 556 -14.69 33.49 46.08
CA ARG A 556 -15.67 34.02 47.04
C ARG A 556 -15.00 34.83 48.15
N SER A 557 -15.74 35.74 48.77
CA SER A 557 -15.28 36.52 49.94
C SER A 557 -15.22 35.72 51.25
N THR A 558 -15.67 34.46 51.24
CA THR A 558 -15.56 33.49 52.34
C THR A 558 -14.87 32.24 51.82
N ALA A 559 -14.42 31.34 52.70
CA ALA A 559 -13.91 30.04 52.27
C ALA A 559 -14.96 29.29 51.41
N TYR A 560 -14.49 28.50 50.45
CA TYR A 560 -15.35 27.77 49.52
C TYR A 560 -14.71 26.46 49.05
N GLU A 561 -15.55 25.53 48.63
CA GLU A 561 -15.18 24.33 47.89
C GLU A 561 -16.11 24.17 46.69
N VAL A 562 -15.58 24.19 45.47
CA VAL A 562 -16.40 24.13 44.25
C VAL A 562 -15.72 23.34 43.15
N TYR A 563 -16.53 22.63 42.37
CA TYR A 563 -16.13 21.85 41.21
C TYR A 563 -17.03 22.20 40.01
N THR A 564 -16.42 22.73 38.96
CA THR A 564 -17.07 23.07 37.69
C THR A 564 -16.66 22.04 36.65
N TYR A 565 -17.62 21.36 36.03
CA TYR A 565 -17.32 20.20 35.17
C TYR A 565 -18.31 19.97 34.05
N GLN A 566 -17.91 19.18 33.07
CA GLN A 566 -18.76 18.72 31.98
C GLN A 566 -18.58 17.22 31.82
N VAL A 567 -19.70 16.50 31.70
CA VAL A 567 -19.69 15.08 31.32
C VAL A 567 -19.69 15.02 29.80
N VAL A 568 -18.57 14.62 29.23
CA VAL A 568 -18.42 14.50 27.79
C VAL A 568 -18.74 13.07 27.38
N THR A 569 -19.72 12.88 26.51
CA THR A 569 -20.20 11.55 26.07
C THR A 569 -20.08 11.41 24.56
N GLY A 570 -20.08 10.18 24.05
CA GLY A 570 -19.91 9.90 22.63
C GLY A 570 -18.47 10.04 22.13
N LEU A 571 -17.49 9.95 23.04
CA LEU A 571 -16.08 9.94 22.68
C LEU A 571 -15.71 8.60 22.02
N PRO A 572 -15.03 8.59 20.86
CA PRO A 572 -14.31 7.40 20.43
C PRO A 572 -13.33 6.94 21.51
N ASN A 573 -13.22 5.63 21.72
CA ASN A 573 -12.19 5.09 22.60
C ASN A 573 -10.81 5.37 22.02
N GLY A 574 -9.88 5.88 22.83
CA GLY A 574 -8.57 6.29 22.35
C GLY A 574 -7.85 7.19 23.34
N LEU A 575 -6.67 7.66 22.95
CA LEU A 575 -5.85 8.55 23.78
C LEU A 575 -6.22 10.01 23.55
N TYR A 576 -6.52 10.73 24.63
CA TYR A 576 -6.88 12.15 24.60
C TYR A 576 -5.92 12.99 25.44
N THR A 577 -5.89 14.28 25.10
CA THR A 577 -5.27 15.35 25.87
C THR A 577 -6.34 16.38 26.20
N LEU A 578 -6.51 16.66 27.49
CA LEU A 578 -7.29 17.80 28.00
C LEU A 578 -6.35 18.99 28.15
N SER A 579 -6.74 20.17 27.69
CA SER A 579 -6.01 21.41 27.95
C SER A 579 -6.94 22.57 28.21
N ALA A 580 -6.44 23.56 28.97
CA ALA A 580 -7.12 24.82 29.23
C ALA A 580 -6.08 25.90 29.59
N TRP A 581 -6.40 27.15 29.29
CA TRP A 581 -5.64 28.28 29.81
C TRP A 581 -6.10 28.59 31.22
N VAL A 582 -5.17 28.68 32.17
CA VAL A 582 -5.48 28.88 33.58
C VAL A 582 -4.57 29.93 34.23
N ARG A 583 -5.02 30.48 35.35
CA ARG A 583 -4.22 31.28 36.29
C ARG A 583 -4.88 31.31 37.66
N GLY A 584 -4.15 31.66 38.71
CA GLY A 584 -4.70 31.63 40.06
C GLY A 584 -3.86 32.37 41.10
N SER A 585 -4.51 32.77 42.19
CA SER A 585 -3.88 33.52 43.28
C SER A 585 -2.78 32.75 44.02
N GLY A 586 -2.85 31.42 44.00
CA GLY A 586 -2.12 30.57 44.95
C GLY A 586 -2.74 30.60 46.35
N GLY A 587 -2.26 29.71 47.21
CA GLY A 587 -2.69 29.57 48.60
C GLY A 587 -3.92 28.67 48.82
N GLN A 588 -4.59 28.22 47.76
CA GLN A 588 -5.68 27.25 47.86
C GLN A 588 -5.21 25.94 48.49
N THR A 589 -6.07 25.31 49.30
CA THR A 589 -5.79 23.94 49.80
C THR A 589 -5.71 22.96 48.62
N TYR A 590 -6.62 23.12 47.65
CA TYR A 590 -6.64 22.37 46.41
C TYR A 590 -7.01 23.31 45.25
N ALA A 591 -6.30 23.20 44.13
CA ALA A 591 -6.64 23.86 42.87
C ALA A 591 -6.08 23.02 41.71
N TRP A 592 -6.94 22.37 40.95
CA TRP A 592 -6.51 21.55 39.81
C TRP A 592 -7.56 21.50 38.68
N MET A 593 -7.07 21.23 37.48
CA MET A 593 -7.85 20.67 36.39
C MET A 593 -7.86 19.13 36.53
N GLU A 594 -8.96 18.47 36.18
CA GLU A 594 -9.07 17.00 36.25
C GLU A 594 -9.80 16.38 35.05
N ALA A 595 -9.44 15.12 34.77
CA ALA A 595 -10.15 14.20 33.88
C ALA A 595 -10.46 12.90 34.65
N LYS A 596 -11.71 12.43 34.63
CA LYS A 596 -12.15 11.20 35.31
C LYS A 596 -13.27 10.48 34.58
N ASP A 597 -13.67 9.32 35.10
CA ASP A 597 -14.78 8.49 34.61
C ASP A 597 -14.68 8.08 33.13
N PHE A 598 -13.46 8.10 32.58
CA PHE A 598 -13.15 7.71 31.20
C PHE A 598 -12.80 6.22 31.04
N GLY A 599 -13.01 5.43 32.10
CA GLY A 599 -12.65 4.01 32.17
C GLY A 599 -11.29 3.72 32.81
N GLY A 600 -10.50 4.77 33.11
CA GLY A 600 -9.24 4.68 33.86
C GLY A 600 -9.25 5.44 35.19
N ALA A 601 -8.09 5.49 35.85
CA ALA A 601 -7.92 6.26 37.09
C ALA A 601 -7.96 7.77 36.84
N LYS A 602 -8.51 8.54 37.79
CA LYS A 602 -8.57 10.00 37.70
C LYS A 602 -7.18 10.61 37.50
N LEU A 603 -7.09 11.56 36.57
CA LEU A 603 -5.89 12.35 36.29
C LEU A 603 -6.12 13.81 36.70
N THR A 604 -5.10 14.45 37.25
CA THR A 604 -5.17 15.84 37.73
C THR A 604 -3.92 16.62 37.35
N ALA A 605 -4.07 17.92 37.05
CA ALA A 605 -2.97 18.86 36.91
C ALA A 605 -3.20 20.08 37.80
N THR A 606 -2.24 20.40 38.67
CA THR A 606 -2.34 21.52 39.61
C THR A 606 -2.35 22.86 38.87
N ILE A 607 -3.28 23.74 39.25
CA ILE A 607 -3.33 25.10 38.71
C ILE A 607 -2.22 25.93 39.38
N PRO A 608 -1.34 26.58 38.60
CA PRO A 608 -0.22 27.34 39.15
C PRO A 608 -0.64 28.65 39.82
N ALA A 609 0.13 29.09 40.83
CA ALA A 609 0.03 30.42 41.41
C ALA A 609 0.69 31.45 40.49
N THR A 610 -0.10 32.08 39.62
CA THR A 610 0.36 33.02 38.60
C THR A 610 -0.77 33.96 38.20
N THR A 611 -0.43 35.19 37.82
CA THR A 611 -1.38 36.16 37.23
C THR A 611 -1.38 36.13 35.70
N ALA A 612 -0.38 35.49 35.08
CA ALA A 612 -0.30 35.28 33.63
C ALA A 612 -1.07 34.01 33.23
N TRP A 613 -1.90 34.12 32.18
CA TRP A 613 -2.54 32.97 31.56
C TRP A 613 -1.47 31.95 31.14
N THR A 614 -1.63 30.72 31.61
CA THR A 614 -0.71 29.60 31.37
C THR A 614 -1.50 28.43 30.83
N LEU A 615 -1.05 27.83 29.73
CA LEU A 615 -1.65 26.62 29.20
C LEU A 615 -1.33 25.43 30.12
N LEU A 616 -2.36 24.80 30.67
CA LEU A 616 -2.28 23.59 31.47
C LEU A 616 -2.76 22.40 30.63
N THR A 617 -2.08 21.25 30.74
CA THR A 617 -2.41 20.04 29.98
C THR A 617 -2.48 18.81 30.88
N ILE A 618 -3.39 17.88 30.55
CA ILE A 618 -3.46 16.52 31.06
C ILE A 618 -3.48 15.60 29.83
N GLY A 619 -2.33 14.99 29.52
CA GLY A 619 -2.26 13.91 28.52
C GLY A 619 -2.56 12.55 29.16
N GLY A 620 -2.51 11.48 28.37
CA GLY A 620 -2.64 10.12 28.91
C GLY A 620 -4.08 9.68 29.20
N ILE A 621 -5.09 10.43 28.72
CA ILE A 621 -6.50 10.13 28.98
C ILE A 621 -6.93 9.02 28.02
N GLN A 622 -6.78 7.77 28.45
CA GLN A 622 -7.17 6.60 27.67
C GLN A 622 -8.68 6.34 27.84
N VAL A 623 -9.50 6.95 26.98
CA VAL A 623 -10.96 6.74 26.98
C VAL A 623 -11.24 5.31 26.55
N ALA A 624 -11.94 4.55 27.41
CA ALA A 624 -12.27 3.14 27.19
C ALA A 624 -13.76 2.83 27.27
N ASN A 625 -14.58 3.80 27.69
CA ASN A 625 -16.01 3.65 27.95
C ASN A 625 -16.89 4.68 27.22
N GLY A 626 -16.34 5.35 26.20
CA GLY A 626 -17.08 6.32 25.39
C GLY A 626 -17.39 7.67 26.05
N GLN A 627 -16.80 7.97 27.21
CA GLN A 627 -17.02 9.24 27.91
C GLN A 627 -15.76 9.74 28.63
N CYS A 628 -15.78 11.00 29.08
CA CYS A 628 -14.80 11.58 29.98
C CYS A 628 -15.44 12.74 30.73
N VAL A 629 -15.30 12.78 32.05
CA VAL A 629 -15.65 13.96 32.84
C VAL A 629 -14.43 14.86 32.94
N VAL A 630 -14.54 16.09 32.42
CA VAL A 630 -13.49 17.10 32.50
C VAL A 630 -13.94 18.25 33.40
N GLY A 631 -13.03 18.85 34.16
CA GLY A 631 -13.42 19.98 35.00
C GLY A 631 -12.29 20.58 35.83
N PHE A 632 -12.67 21.55 36.64
CA PHE A 632 -11.79 22.31 37.51
C PHE A 632 -12.30 22.27 38.94
N TYR A 633 -11.43 22.00 39.90
CA TYR A 633 -11.74 21.88 41.31
C TYR A 633 -10.92 22.88 42.11
N SER A 634 -11.55 23.58 43.06
CA SER A 634 -10.80 24.26 44.10
C SER A 634 -11.47 24.22 45.48
N ARG A 635 -10.61 24.10 46.50
CA ARG A 635 -10.95 24.33 47.90
C ARG A 635 -10.03 25.40 48.45
N ALA A 636 -10.59 26.51 48.88
CA ALA A 636 -9.85 27.74 49.07
C ALA A 636 -10.36 28.55 50.27
N ASP A 637 -9.46 29.33 50.85
CA ASP A 637 -9.79 30.33 51.87
C ASP A 637 -10.42 31.57 51.23
N ALA A 638 -11.01 32.42 52.09
CA ALA A 638 -11.63 33.67 51.67
C ALA A 638 -10.70 34.52 50.80
N GLY A 639 -11.19 34.94 49.62
CA GLY A 639 -10.50 35.87 48.73
C GLY A 639 -9.52 35.22 47.73
N GLN A 640 -9.26 33.91 47.83
CA GLN A 640 -8.42 33.19 46.86
C GLN A 640 -9.22 32.87 45.59
N TRP A 641 -8.56 32.89 44.43
CA TRP A 641 -9.22 32.74 43.13
C TRP A 641 -8.43 31.89 42.15
N MET A 642 -9.14 31.29 41.20
CA MET A 642 -8.56 30.74 39.98
C MET A 642 -9.47 31.06 38.79
N TYR A 643 -8.85 31.30 37.64
CA TYR A 643 -9.54 31.53 36.37
C TYR A 643 -9.12 30.45 35.37
N PHE A 644 -10.05 30.07 34.50
CA PHE A 644 -9.85 29.08 33.46
C PHE A 644 -10.63 29.46 32.21
N ASP A 645 -10.03 29.16 31.05
CA ASP A 645 -10.52 29.60 29.75
C ASP A 645 -10.04 28.63 28.65
N ASP A 646 -10.66 28.68 27.47
CA ASP A 646 -10.26 27.94 26.26
C ASP A 646 -10.02 26.42 26.48
N VAL A 647 -11.05 25.72 26.97
CA VAL A 647 -10.97 24.29 27.28
C VAL A 647 -11.07 23.42 26.03
N THR A 648 -10.15 22.48 25.87
CA THR A 648 -10.18 21.50 24.78
C THR A 648 -9.96 20.09 25.30
N LEU A 649 -10.75 19.14 24.81
CA LEU A 649 -10.48 17.71 24.95
C LEU A 649 -10.31 17.18 23.53
N ALA A 650 -9.07 16.88 23.15
CA ALA A 650 -8.72 16.47 21.80
C ALA A 650 -8.06 15.09 21.80
N SER A 651 -8.41 14.26 20.82
CA SER A 651 -7.68 13.01 20.57
C SER A 651 -6.22 13.35 20.24
N ALA A 652 -5.27 12.60 20.80
CA ALA A 652 -3.87 12.74 20.44
C ALA A 652 -3.68 12.43 18.94
N SER A 653 -3.11 13.37 18.19
CA SER A 653 -2.79 13.17 16.77
C SER A 653 -1.94 11.90 16.62
N VAL A 654 -2.31 11.03 15.68
CA VAL A 654 -1.50 9.86 15.33
C VAL A 654 -0.36 10.31 14.43
N PRO A 655 0.91 10.31 14.91
CA PRO A 655 2.03 10.58 14.02
C PRO A 655 2.06 9.48 12.96
N VAL A 656 2.05 9.88 11.70
CA VAL A 656 2.16 8.97 10.55
C VAL A 656 3.43 9.28 9.78
N ASN A 657 4.06 8.27 9.21
CA ASN A 657 5.15 8.48 8.26
C ASN A 657 4.56 9.01 6.96
N ALA A 658 5.36 9.76 6.19
CA ALA A 658 4.98 10.18 4.85
C ALA A 658 4.50 8.97 4.03
N ALA A 659 3.32 9.08 3.42
CA ALA A 659 2.79 8.01 2.59
C ALA A 659 3.78 7.73 1.44
N PRO A 660 4.07 6.46 1.14
CA PRO A 660 4.66 6.11 -0.13
C PRO A 660 3.86 6.73 -1.29
N SER A 661 4.55 7.21 -2.32
CA SER A 661 3.88 7.63 -3.54
C SER A 661 3.22 6.42 -4.20
N VAL A 662 2.00 6.58 -4.67
CA VAL A 662 1.36 5.56 -5.51
C VAL A 662 2.13 5.57 -6.84
N ALA A 663 2.80 4.47 -7.14
CA ALA A 663 3.46 4.32 -8.44
C ALA A 663 2.41 4.43 -9.55
N THR A 664 2.66 5.29 -10.54
CA THR A 664 1.79 5.40 -11.72
C THR A 664 2.20 4.37 -12.75
N ALA A 665 1.23 3.77 -13.43
CA ALA A 665 1.52 2.87 -14.54
C ALA A 665 2.45 3.57 -15.56
N ALA A 666 3.52 2.88 -15.95
CA ALA A 666 4.33 3.31 -17.08
C ALA A 666 3.42 3.42 -18.32
N ALA A 667 3.62 4.42 -19.18
CA ALA A 667 2.69 4.76 -20.25
C ALA A 667 2.41 3.53 -21.15
N ALA A 668 1.27 2.90 -20.96
CA ALA A 668 0.85 1.76 -21.75
C ALA A 668 0.37 2.27 -23.12
N SER A 669 1.21 2.10 -24.12
CA SER A 669 0.79 2.02 -25.52
C SER A 669 1.16 0.60 -25.95
N PRO A 670 0.23 -0.13 -26.57
CA PRO A 670 0.11 0.01 -28.01
C PRO A 670 -1.28 0.47 -28.46
N ASN A 671 -1.32 0.99 -29.67
CA ASN A 671 -2.52 1.17 -30.47
C ASN A 671 -2.86 -0.21 -31.07
N PRO A 672 -3.76 -1.03 -30.51
CA PRO A 672 -4.23 -2.20 -31.23
C PRO A 672 -4.93 -1.70 -32.49
N LEU A 673 -4.50 -2.20 -33.66
CA LEU A 673 -5.31 -2.09 -34.87
C LEU A 673 -6.75 -2.48 -34.50
N SER A 674 -7.71 -1.61 -34.82
CA SER A 674 -9.12 -1.72 -34.43
C SER A 674 -9.71 -3.10 -34.75
N GLY A 675 -9.62 -3.99 -33.77
CA GLY A 675 -10.25 -5.30 -33.72
C GLY A 675 -10.93 -5.38 -32.36
N THR A 676 -12.25 -5.55 -32.39
CA THR A 676 -13.17 -5.55 -31.26
C THR A 676 -12.59 -6.18 -29.99
N THR A 677 -12.47 -5.38 -28.94
CA THR A 677 -12.33 -5.82 -27.55
C THR A 677 -13.52 -6.72 -27.21
N ALA A 678 -13.27 -8.02 -27.11
CA ALA A 678 -14.16 -8.90 -26.39
C ALA A 678 -14.06 -8.55 -24.90
N VAL A 679 -15.22 -8.35 -24.27
CA VAL A 679 -15.36 -8.23 -22.82
C VAL A 679 -14.70 -9.46 -22.18
N LEU A 680 -13.71 -9.25 -21.31
CA LEU A 680 -13.22 -10.30 -20.43
C LEU A 680 -14.33 -10.64 -19.43
N SER A 681 -15.16 -11.61 -19.78
CA SER A 681 -15.95 -12.40 -18.83
C SER A 681 -15.30 -13.78 -18.73
N VAL A 682 -14.26 -13.90 -17.91
CA VAL A 682 -13.72 -15.21 -17.53
C VAL A 682 -14.22 -15.53 -16.13
N LEU A 683 -15.42 -16.08 -16.08
CA LEU A 683 -15.82 -17.13 -15.13
C LEU A 683 -16.73 -18.07 -15.93
N GLY A 684 -16.11 -19.01 -16.62
CA GLY A 684 -16.81 -20.15 -17.19
C GLY A 684 -17.26 -21.04 -16.06
N ALA A 685 -18.56 -21.33 -16.05
CA ALA A 685 -19.15 -22.41 -15.27
C ALA A 685 -18.41 -23.72 -15.55
N ASP A 686 -18.07 -24.42 -14.48
CA ASP A 686 -17.72 -25.84 -14.51
C ASP A 686 -18.99 -26.65 -14.80
N ASP A 687 -19.12 -27.13 -16.04
CA ASP A 687 -20.09 -28.15 -16.42
C ASP A 687 -19.38 -29.51 -16.51
N GLY A 688 -19.43 -30.24 -15.39
CA GLY A 688 -19.62 -31.70 -15.30
C GLY A 688 -18.83 -32.64 -16.22
N GLY A 689 -17.90 -33.36 -15.60
CA GLY A 689 -17.44 -34.69 -16.01
C GLY A 689 -17.11 -35.54 -14.79
#